data_AF-A0A6G1QK07-F1
#
_entry.id   AF-A0A6G1QK07-F1
#
_cell.length_a   1.000
_cell.length_b   1.000
_cell.length_c   1.000
_cell.angle_alpha   90.00
_cell.angle_beta   90.00
_cell.angle_gamma   90.00
#
_symmetry.space_group_name_H-M   'P 1'
#
loop_
_entity.id
_entity.type
_entity.pdbx_description
1 polymer ?
#
loop_
_entity_poly.entity_id
_entity_poly.type
_entity_poly.pdbx_seq_one_letter_code
_entity_poly.pdbx_strand_id
1 'polypeptide(L)'
;MKEERAWNDPSRSLDGAVTRATEKIKVIYALNTKNDEHEAAIATLKEAHEEEVQQILSETREKILQYKSKISDEMDLKRRIQSLEESMELHERMKRQALAEFESYRQRVEDMQLCTEAQHTQRVVSMSREVEEMRRSFEEKLRTFSQAQAQFEQEKRAALEELKAQHRQEIQELLRSHQSQNANYSKDQEKLGQLHKAEVDSLTERVEELKQDKKRLVEEYEAKLSKAQAFYERELEAMKRTQQLTADNLLAWKRTEAELRREFQSQEAALQKTLGKLRAELARVSDEARENRDKSHKLQASLTTAESTIKDLTKQLDEVTQNSEIVEIRQKEAECELEAARDRVQQQATEILLKASQISSLQATQMTQEAAIRDLDNERSRLKDKVLRMEEEREALQSQSQALEERHKQQILSLEKTLREEKVSHEKDMNSMRSQYEEEARQMKESQARALEDVTKKHRELEQQFEKERLSLEEQKTVLRQQLDELRKELTSKLTAANEELSRLQAEVQQGEQNIGTAEGQISTLKEAQDKLLEELDATRARLRETSNLLTALQGELETQKRQHEAKLITTKEEEKLKMDKMALELELKWTETLRQECKKLREELKEEHEEDKVSALSQLAQSKEQDLSSARESWQRKVEDLLEQISLLKQSLEMQLSQSQSSLQQLQHQFSQEREHLRMQLDELQTEHQRRQQRLQEVHCSAVQDLERARQRDLKELEERLRHHHHAELQSLREAHRQSIETLKQQSEQELQTLRFELEDEGKAMLGKVVESSLRSELNHIHASAIEHLRQTHQQESAASKAELEKTLENNRTQERELFGRITELQEEVSRRKNHIAQLDHQIHTLNENISTLTKELELKGKEVLKIRSEANQQIRAHEQELTKRHERELAELSAVHSRETQNMLSDFNKAQEVLKDKISALQILLEGTEEKFRNRESRPEDLQIIAELKDMVSERESLVKKLVDDKKFYQLELVNRETNFNKVFNASPNVGVINPLIKQKKKNEKTAASRFSSSPSLRALEAAGMGVGVVGSGSGQPPQPPPPPPLQPSRLEPIPNSPLHHLELNSNKPLPPPTPPTEPKKFMR
;
A
#
# COMPACT_ATOMS: atom_id res chain seq x y z
N MET A 1 -137.52 -106.14 -130.63
CA MET A 1 -138.99 -105.98 -130.78
C MET A 1 -139.67 -107.28 -130.40
N LYS A 2 -140.98 -107.25 -130.10
CA LYS A 2 -141.83 -108.43 -129.81
C LYS A 2 -142.49 -108.96 -131.10
N GLU A 3 -143.32 -110.02 -130.95
CA GLU A 3 -144.32 -110.57 -131.90
C GLU A 3 -143.76 -111.52 -132.99
N GLU A 4 -144.44 -112.59 -133.44
CA GLU A 4 -145.74 -113.20 -133.06
C GLU A 4 -145.84 -114.70 -133.52
N ARG A 5 -146.85 -115.44 -132.99
CA ARG A 5 -147.56 -116.63 -133.55
C ARG A 5 -146.88 -118.00 -133.87
N ALA A 6 -147.31 -119.00 -133.08
CA ALA A 6 -147.98 -120.27 -133.45
C ALA A 6 -147.40 -121.24 -134.53
N TRP A 7 -147.24 -122.53 -134.19
CA TRP A 7 -148.26 -123.59 -134.41
C TRP A 7 -147.87 -124.94 -133.74
N ASN A 8 -148.80 -125.90 -133.72
CA ASN A 8 -148.71 -127.19 -133.02
C ASN A 8 -148.71 -128.39 -134.01
N ASP A 9 -148.77 -129.62 -133.49
CA ASP A 9 -149.24 -130.88 -134.11
C ASP A 9 -150.01 -130.76 -135.47
N PRO A 10 -149.81 -131.60 -136.52
CA PRO A 10 -149.19 -132.94 -136.51
C PRO A 10 -148.25 -133.33 -137.69
N SER A 11 -147.68 -134.53 -137.60
CA SER A 11 -147.42 -135.51 -138.69
C SER A 11 -147.01 -135.06 -140.11
N ARG A 12 -145.83 -135.57 -140.54
CA ARG A 12 -145.42 -135.86 -141.96
C ARG A 12 -145.15 -134.62 -142.83
N SER A 13 -144.12 -134.53 -143.67
CA SER A 13 -143.23 -135.55 -144.30
C SER A 13 -142.01 -134.85 -144.95
N LEU A 14 -141.27 -135.60 -145.79
CA LEU A 14 -140.36 -135.16 -146.86
C LEU A 14 -138.89 -134.88 -146.49
N ASP A 15 -138.08 -135.88 -146.83
CA ASP A 15 -136.64 -135.85 -147.10
C ASP A 15 -136.14 -134.56 -147.79
N GLY A 16 -134.97 -134.06 -147.36
CA GLY A 16 -134.17 -133.15 -148.21
C GLY A 16 -133.13 -132.24 -147.54
N ALA A 17 -133.41 -131.65 -146.37
CA ALA A 17 -132.70 -130.42 -145.94
C ALA A 17 -131.82 -130.51 -144.66
N VAL A 18 -131.94 -131.56 -143.86
CA VAL A 18 -131.45 -131.57 -142.46
C VAL A 18 -129.92 -131.60 -142.31
N THR A 19 -129.16 -132.05 -143.31
CA THR A 19 -127.70 -132.23 -143.22
C THR A 19 -126.86 -130.95 -143.40
N ARG A 20 -127.38 -129.85 -143.97
CA ARG A 20 -126.57 -128.65 -144.27
C ARG A 20 -126.49 -127.59 -143.17
N ALA A 21 -127.30 -127.69 -142.11
CA ALA A 21 -127.34 -126.69 -141.03
C ALA A 21 -126.27 -126.91 -139.96
N THR A 22 -125.93 -128.16 -139.66
CA THR A 22 -125.03 -128.55 -138.55
C THR A 22 -123.55 -128.31 -138.83
N GLU A 23 -123.12 -128.34 -140.10
CA GLU A 23 -121.71 -128.13 -140.46
C GLU A 23 -121.32 -126.64 -140.47
N LYS A 24 -122.22 -125.73 -140.89
CA LYS A 24 -121.95 -124.29 -140.93
C LYS A 24 -121.71 -123.67 -139.54
N ILE A 25 -122.41 -124.15 -138.50
CA ILE A 25 -122.28 -123.62 -137.14
C ILE A 25 -120.91 -123.95 -136.53
N LYS A 26 -120.37 -125.15 -136.80
CA LYS A 26 -119.06 -125.57 -136.27
C LYS A 26 -117.90 -124.72 -136.77
N VAL A 27 -117.91 -124.33 -138.05
CA VAL A 27 -116.84 -123.52 -138.65
C VAL A 27 -116.80 -122.09 -138.10
N ILE A 28 -117.98 -121.48 -137.89
CA ILE A 28 -118.09 -120.13 -137.32
C ILE A 28 -117.61 -120.11 -135.87
N TYR A 29 -117.99 -121.11 -135.07
CA TYR A 29 -117.53 -121.20 -133.68
C TYR A 29 -116.01 -121.32 -133.60
N ALA A 30 -115.41 -122.25 -134.36
CA ALA A 30 -113.96 -122.47 -134.36
C ALA A 30 -113.13 -121.26 -134.83
N LEU A 31 -113.66 -120.44 -135.76
CA LEU A 31 -112.99 -119.21 -136.19
C LEU A 31 -113.07 -118.11 -135.12
N ASN A 32 -114.21 -117.94 -134.46
CA ASN A 32 -114.35 -116.94 -133.40
C ASN A 32 -113.48 -117.28 -132.18
N THR A 33 -113.49 -118.53 -131.71
CA THR A 33 -112.63 -118.95 -130.57
C THR A 33 -111.16 -118.63 -130.83
N LYS A 34 -110.68 -118.85 -132.06
CA LYS A 34 -109.29 -118.57 -132.44
C LYS A 34 -108.99 -117.07 -132.56
N ASN A 35 -109.98 -116.24 -132.87
CA ASN A 35 -109.84 -114.79 -132.89
C ASN A 35 -109.80 -114.23 -131.45
N ASP A 36 -110.67 -114.73 -130.58
CA ASP A 36 -110.69 -114.40 -129.14
C ASP A 36 -109.35 -114.77 -128.45
N GLU A 37 -108.77 -115.94 -128.80
CA GLU A 37 -107.44 -116.36 -128.35
C GLU A 37 -106.32 -115.39 -128.80
N HIS A 38 -106.38 -114.88 -130.03
CA HIS A 38 -105.40 -113.92 -130.54
C HIS A 38 -105.55 -112.54 -129.88
N GLU A 39 -106.77 -112.07 -129.60
CA GLU A 39 -106.99 -110.81 -128.86
C GLU A 39 -106.50 -110.91 -127.41
N ALA A 40 -106.73 -112.05 -126.73
CA ALA A 40 -106.20 -112.31 -125.39
C ALA A 40 -104.66 -112.34 -125.34
N ALA A 41 -104.01 -112.93 -126.36
CA ALA A 41 -102.55 -112.93 -126.48
C ALA A 41 -101.99 -111.51 -126.72
N ILE A 42 -102.70 -110.65 -127.45
CA ILE A 42 -102.29 -109.25 -127.66
C ILE A 42 -102.52 -108.40 -126.39
N ALA A 43 -103.59 -108.67 -125.65
CA ALA A 43 -103.86 -107.98 -124.38
C ALA A 43 -102.76 -108.24 -123.34
N THR A 44 -102.41 -109.51 -123.13
CA THR A 44 -101.34 -109.90 -122.19
C THR A 44 -99.97 -109.36 -122.58
N LEU A 45 -99.65 -109.30 -123.88
CA LEU A 45 -98.40 -108.69 -124.36
C LEU A 45 -98.34 -107.17 -124.14
N LYS A 46 -99.49 -106.47 -124.25
CA LYS A 46 -99.58 -105.04 -123.90
C LYS A 46 -99.41 -104.82 -122.41
N GLU A 47 -100.10 -105.62 -121.59
CA GLU A 47 -100.06 -105.53 -120.13
C GLU A 47 -98.63 -105.73 -119.60
N ALA A 48 -97.92 -106.76 -120.09
CA ALA A 48 -96.51 -107.00 -119.75
C ALA A 48 -95.58 -105.85 -120.17
N HIS A 49 -95.76 -105.27 -121.37
CA HIS A 49 -94.97 -104.11 -121.81
C HIS A 49 -95.30 -102.84 -121.01
N GLU A 50 -96.54 -102.69 -120.56
CA GLU A 50 -96.99 -101.57 -119.72
C GLU A 50 -96.43 -101.69 -118.28
N GLU A 51 -96.32 -102.92 -117.76
CA GLU A 51 -95.58 -103.24 -116.52
C GLU A 51 -94.06 -102.94 -116.65
N GLU A 52 -93.39 -103.37 -117.72
CA GLU A 52 -91.97 -103.07 -117.95
C GLU A 52 -91.71 -101.55 -118.02
N VAL A 53 -92.58 -100.80 -118.72
CA VAL A 53 -92.51 -99.34 -118.76
C VAL A 53 -92.70 -98.73 -117.37
N GLN A 54 -93.65 -99.21 -116.56
CA GLN A 54 -93.81 -98.74 -115.18
C GLN A 54 -92.61 -99.07 -114.30
N GLN A 55 -91.98 -100.24 -114.46
CA GLN A 55 -90.77 -100.58 -113.72
C GLN A 55 -89.59 -99.68 -114.11
N ILE A 56 -89.35 -99.44 -115.40
CA ILE A 56 -88.28 -98.53 -115.85
C ILE A 56 -88.54 -97.10 -115.33
N LEU A 57 -89.79 -96.65 -115.31
CA LEU A 57 -90.17 -95.34 -114.76
C LEU A 57 -89.97 -95.27 -113.24
N SER A 58 -90.22 -96.35 -112.48
CA SER A 58 -89.99 -96.38 -111.04
C SER A 58 -88.50 -96.36 -110.71
N GLU A 59 -87.69 -97.20 -111.36
CA GLU A 59 -86.24 -97.26 -111.16
C GLU A 59 -85.53 -95.95 -111.56
N THR A 60 -85.93 -95.32 -112.66
CA THR A 60 -85.37 -94.02 -113.06
C THR A 60 -85.76 -92.92 -112.09
N ARG A 61 -86.99 -92.92 -111.57
CA ARG A 61 -87.45 -91.97 -110.54
C ARG A 61 -86.70 -92.14 -109.22
N GLU A 62 -86.43 -93.39 -108.81
CA GLU A 62 -85.61 -93.69 -107.63
C GLU A 62 -84.16 -93.22 -107.81
N LYS A 63 -83.52 -93.55 -108.95
CA LYS A 63 -82.16 -93.07 -109.27
C LYS A 63 -82.08 -91.54 -109.25
N ILE A 64 -83.09 -90.83 -109.79
CA ILE A 64 -83.18 -89.36 -109.73
C ILE A 64 -83.29 -88.86 -108.27
N LEU A 65 -84.07 -89.52 -107.42
CA LEU A 65 -84.16 -89.16 -105.99
C LEU A 65 -82.84 -89.39 -105.25
N GLN A 66 -82.15 -90.51 -105.51
CA GLN A 66 -80.84 -90.80 -104.94
C GLN A 66 -79.78 -89.76 -105.37
N TYR A 67 -79.76 -89.36 -106.65
CA TYR A 67 -78.87 -88.28 -107.10
C TYR A 67 -79.23 -86.92 -106.50
N LYS A 68 -80.52 -86.59 -106.35
CA LYS A 68 -80.94 -85.36 -105.66
C LYS A 68 -80.53 -85.35 -104.18
N SER A 69 -80.64 -86.47 -103.48
CA SER A 69 -80.14 -86.60 -102.10
C SER A 69 -78.64 -86.32 -102.05
N LYS A 70 -77.85 -87.03 -102.86
CA LYS A 70 -76.38 -86.84 -102.91
C LYS A 70 -75.97 -85.40 -103.22
N ILE A 71 -76.68 -84.72 -104.12
CA ILE A 71 -76.44 -83.30 -104.43
C ILE A 71 -76.77 -82.41 -103.22
N SER A 72 -77.86 -82.70 -102.49
CA SER A 72 -78.18 -81.98 -101.24
C SER A 72 -77.10 -82.18 -100.18
N ASP A 73 -76.68 -83.43 -99.97
CA ASP A 73 -75.62 -83.79 -99.01
C ASP A 73 -74.29 -83.10 -99.37
N GLU A 74 -73.94 -83.04 -100.66
CA GLU A 74 -72.75 -82.34 -101.15
C GLU A 74 -72.85 -80.81 -100.98
N MET A 75 -74.06 -80.24 -101.14
CA MET A 75 -74.32 -78.81 -100.87
C MET A 75 -74.27 -78.48 -99.36
N ASP A 76 -74.69 -79.39 -98.49
CA ASP A 76 -74.59 -79.24 -97.03
C ASP A 76 -73.12 -79.37 -96.57
N LEU A 77 -72.37 -80.31 -97.13
CA LEU A 77 -70.92 -80.42 -96.90
C LEU A 77 -70.16 -79.17 -97.35
N LYS A 78 -70.47 -78.62 -98.54
CA LYS A 78 -69.86 -77.35 -99.02
C LYS A 78 -70.18 -76.18 -98.09
N ARG A 79 -71.43 -76.03 -97.65
CA ARG A 79 -71.81 -75.01 -96.66
C ARG A 79 -71.09 -75.19 -95.32
N ARG A 80 -70.89 -76.45 -94.88
CA ARG A 80 -70.16 -76.74 -93.64
C ARG A 80 -68.67 -76.44 -93.75
N ILE A 81 -68.05 -76.74 -94.89
CA ILE A 81 -66.65 -76.40 -95.17
C ILE A 81 -66.47 -74.88 -95.17
N GLN A 82 -67.30 -74.12 -95.91
CA GLN A 82 -67.25 -72.65 -95.92
C GLN A 82 -67.38 -72.05 -94.51
N SER A 83 -68.33 -72.52 -93.70
CA SER A 83 -68.49 -72.07 -92.31
C SER A 83 -67.27 -72.38 -91.43
N LEU A 84 -66.57 -73.49 -91.68
CA LEU A 84 -65.34 -73.85 -90.97
C LEU A 84 -64.17 -72.96 -91.43
N GLU A 85 -64.01 -72.74 -92.74
CA GLU A 85 -63.01 -71.86 -93.34
C GLU A 85 -63.16 -70.41 -92.81
N GLU A 86 -64.37 -69.85 -92.83
CA GLU A 86 -64.68 -68.54 -92.25
C GLU A 86 -64.31 -68.47 -90.75
N SER A 87 -64.61 -69.52 -89.98
CA SER A 87 -64.27 -69.58 -88.55
C SER A 87 -62.76 -69.69 -88.30
N MET A 88 -62.02 -70.39 -89.17
CA MET A 88 -60.57 -70.49 -89.13
C MET A 88 -59.92 -69.15 -89.49
N GLU A 89 -60.38 -68.48 -90.57
CA GLU A 89 -59.91 -67.14 -90.91
C GLU A 89 -60.15 -66.14 -89.78
N LEU A 90 -61.32 -66.17 -89.13
CA LEU A 90 -61.62 -65.33 -87.99
C LEU A 90 -60.66 -65.62 -86.81
N HIS A 91 -60.45 -66.90 -86.48
CA HIS A 91 -59.50 -67.30 -85.45
C HIS A 91 -58.06 -66.87 -85.79
N GLU A 92 -57.63 -66.98 -87.05
CA GLU A 92 -56.31 -66.49 -87.45
C GLU A 92 -56.20 -64.96 -87.38
N ARG A 93 -57.25 -64.22 -87.78
CA ARG A 93 -57.30 -62.75 -87.62
C ARG A 93 -57.18 -62.37 -86.14
N MET A 94 -57.97 -63.01 -85.27
CA MET A 94 -57.90 -62.79 -83.81
C MET A 94 -56.52 -63.17 -83.24
N LYS A 95 -55.90 -64.27 -83.70
CA LYS A 95 -54.54 -64.66 -83.30
C LYS A 95 -53.49 -63.63 -83.74
N ARG A 96 -53.54 -63.15 -84.98
CA ARG A 96 -52.65 -62.09 -85.49
C ARG A 96 -52.84 -60.78 -84.69
N GLN A 97 -54.09 -60.41 -84.40
CA GLN A 97 -54.38 -59.23 -83.60
C GLN A 97 -53.85 -59.36 -82.17
N ALA A 98 -54.11 -60.49 -81.49
CA ALA A 98 -53.60 -60.73 -80.13
C ALA A 98 -52.07 -60.76 -80.06
N LEU A 99 -51.39 -61.30 -81.09
CA LEU A 99 -49.93 -61.25 -81.18
C LEU A 99 -49.41 -59.82 -81.40
N ALA A 100 -50.02 -59.03 -82.29
CA ALA A 100 -49.65 -57.63 -82.50
C ALA A 100 -49.91 -56.77 -81.25
N GLU A 101 -51.01 -57.01 -80.54
CA GLU A 101 -51.32 -56.36 -79.26
C GLU A 101 -50.28 -56.73 -78.19
N PHE A 102 -49.89 -58.01 -78.11
CA PHE A 102 -48.83 -58.50 -77.20
C PHE A 102 -47.45 -57.91 -77.54
N GLU A 103 -47.06 -57.86 -78.81
CA GLU A 103 -45.84 -57.21 -79.27
C GLU A 103 -45.84 -55.72 -78.94
N SER A 104 -46.96 -55.01 -79.16
CA SER A 104 -47.11 -53.60 -78.78
C SER A 104 -47.05 -53.36 -77.26
N TYR A 105 -47.48 -54.34 -76.47
CA TYR A 105 -47.41 -54.28 -75.01
C TYR A 105 -45.97 -54.54 -74.54
N ARG A 106 -45.31 -55.57 -75.09
CA ARG A 106 -43.90 -55.86 -74.80
C ARG A 106 -43.00 -54.68 -75.15
N GLN A 107 -43.17 -54.09 -76.33
CA GLN A 107 -42.44 -52.89 -76.75
C GLN A 107 -42.64 -51.73 -75.77
N ARG A 108 -43.87 -51.46 -75.33
CA ARG A 108 -44.16 -50.42 -74.33
C ARG A 108 -43.55 -50.72 -72.95
N VAL A 109 -43.48 -51.98 -72.55
CA VAL A 109 -42.82 -52.38 -71.30
C VAL A 109 -41.30 -52.22 -71.42
N GLU A 110 -40.70 -52.61 -72.55
CA GLU A 110 -39.28 -52.42 -72.86
C GLU A 110 -38.92 -50.91 -72.89
N ASP A 111 -39.69 -50.09 -73.59
CA ASP A 111 -39.50 -48.63 -73.66
C ASP A 111 -39.68 -47.97 -72.27
N MET A 112 -40.64 -48.45 -71.47
CA MET A 112 -40.87 -47.95 -70.11
C MET A 112 -39.73 -48.35 -69.15
N GLN A 113 -39.21 -49.57 -69.27
CA GLN A 113 -38.03 -50.04 -68.53
C GLN A 113 -36.78 -49.23 -68.92
N LEU A 114 -36.53 -49.02 -70.21
CA LEU A 114 -35.44 -48.17 -70.67
C LEU A 114 -35.58 -46.72 -70.17
N CYS A 115 -36.80 -46.18 -70.12
CA CYS A 115 -37.04 -44.85 -69.55
C CYS A 115 -36.80 -44.79 -68.03
N THR A 116 -37.20 -45.80 -67.26
CA THR A 116 -36.93 -45.82 -65.82
C THR A 116 -35.45 -46.06 -65.53
N GLU A 117 -34.78 -46.95 -66.25
CA GLU A 117 -33.32 -47.15 -66.18
C GLU A 117 -32.54 -45.89 -66.56
N ALA A 118 -32.94 -45.18 -67.61
CA ALA A 118 -32.36 -43.89 -67.98
C ALA A 118 -32.57 -42.83 -66.89
N GLN A 119 -33.74 -42.78 -66.25
CA GLN A 119 -33.98 -41.88 -65.12
C GLN A 119 -33.17 -42.27 -63.87
N HIS A 120 -33.04 -43.57 -63.57
CA HIS A 120 -32.25 -44.04 -62.43
C HIS A 120 -30.76 -43.74 -62.65
N THR A 121 -30.21 -44.03 -63.83
CA THR A 121 -28.82 -43.70 -64.18
C THR A 121 -28.58 -42.19 -64.18
N GLN A 122 -29.50 -41.38 -64.71
CA GLN A 122 -29.40 -39.92 -64.66
C GLN A 122 -29.40 -39.38 -63.22
N ARG A 123 -30.28 -39.89 -62.34
CA ARG A 123 -30.29 -39.52 -60.91
C ARG A 123 -29.00 -39.92 -60.20
N VAL A 124 -28.49 -41.12 -60.46
CA VAL A 124 -27.19 -41.58 -59.93
C VAL A 124 -26.06 -40.68 -60.41
N VAL A 125 -26.01 -40.31 -61.69
CA VAL A 125 -25.00 -39.38 -62.24
C VAL A 125 -25.10 -37.98 -61.62
N SER A 126 -26.31 -37.45 -61.41
CA SER A 126 -26.50 -36.15 -60.71
C SER A 126 -25.98 -36.23 -59.28
N MET A 127 -26.41 -37.24 -58.51
CA MET A 127 -25.96 -37.44 -57.13
C MET A 127 -24.45 -37.66 -57.04
N SER A 128 -23.85 -38.45 -57.95
CA SER A 128 -22.39 -38.63 -58.00
C SER A 128 -21.66 -37.32 -58.30
N ARG A 129 -22.22 -36.48 -59.19
CA ARG A 129 -21.66 -35.17 -59.49
C ARG A 129 -21.76 -34.22 -58.29
N GLU A 130 -22.90 -34.16 -57.62
CA GLU A 130 -23.13 -33.36 -56.41
C GLU A 130 -22.20 -33.79 -55.26
N VAL A 131 -22.02 -35.10 -55.07
CA VAL A 131 -21.07 -35.66 -54.10
C VAL A 131 -19.63 -35.29 -54.43
N GLU A 132 -19.22 -35.35 -55.70
CA GLU A 132 -17.87 -34.99 -56.12
C GLU A 132 -17.62 -33.46 -56.06
N GLU A 133 -18.64 -32.63 -56.31
CA GLU A 133 -18.58 -31.18 -56.12
C GLU A 133 -18.53 -30.79 -54.63
N MET A 134 -19.32 -31.46 -53.77
CA MET A 134 -19.20 -31.34 -52.31
C MET A 134 -17.81 -31.77 -51.83
N ARG A 135 -17.30 -32.91 -52.31
CA ARG A 135 -15.97 -33.42 -51.99
C ARG A 135 -14.88 -32.42 -52.37
N ARG A 136 -14.91 -31.85 -53.58
CA ARG A 136 -13.96 -30.79 -53.99
C ARG A 136 -14.07 -29.57 -53.09
N SER A 137 -15.28 -29.14 -52.70
CA SER A 137 -15.45 -28.04 -51.74
C SER A 137 -14.86 -28.36 -50.37
N PHE A 138 -14.98 -29.60 -49.89
CA PHE A 138 -14.34 -30.05 -48.65
C PHE A 138 -12.81 -30.12 -48.77
N GLU A 139 -12.27 -30.66 -49.86
CA GLU A 139 -10.82 -30.70 -50.13
C GLU A 139 -10.23 -29.29 -50.25
N GLU A 140 -10.94 -28.35 -50.88
CA GLU A 140 -10.55 -26.94 -50.97
C GLU A 140 -10.61 -26.23 -49.61
N LYS A 141 -11.65 -26.47 -48.80
CA LYS A 141 -11.76 -25.97 -47.41
C LYS A 141 -10.67 -26.55 -46.51
N LEU A 142 -10.33 -27.83 -46.66
CA LEU A 142 -9.21 -28.46 -45.95
C LEU A 142 -7.88 -27.82 -46.37
N ARG A 143 -7.68 -27.57 -47.66
CA ARG A 143 -6.48 -26.89 -48.16
C ARG A 143 -6.36 -25.45 -47.64
N THR A 144 -7.44 -24.65 -47.65
CA THR A 144 -7.40 -23.29 -47.11
C THR A 144 -7.22 -23.28 -45.59
N PHE A 145 -7.83 -24.23 -44.88
CA PHE A 145 -7.58 -24.43 -43.45
C PHE A 145 -6.12 -24.81 -43.16
N SER A 146 -5.53 -25.74 -43.90
CA SER A 146 -4.10 -26.10 -43.76
C SER A 146 -3.18 -24.93 -44.09
N GLN A 147 -3.53 -24.09 -45.08
CA GLN A 147 -2.77 -22.88 -45.39
C GLN A 147 -2.88 -21.83 -44.27
N ALA A 148 -4.07 -21.61 -43.71
CA ALA A 148 -4.29 -20.71 -42.58
C ALA A 148 -3.58 -21.22 -41.31
N GLN A 149 -3.59 -22.52 -41.03
CA GLN A 149 -2.83 -23.14 -39.94
C GLN A 149 -1.33 -22.93 -40.13
N ALA A 150 -0.79 -23.18 -41.34
CA ALA A 150 0.63 -22.98 -41.62
C ALA A 150 1.04 -21.50 -41.50
N GLN A 151 0.21 -20.56 -41.95
CA GLN A 151 0.41 -19.12 -41.76
C GLN A 151 0.42 -18.75 -40.28
N PHE A 152 -0.60 -19.18 -39.51
CA PHE A 152 -0.69 -18.91 -38.09
C PHE A 152 0.46 -19.54 -37.29
N GLU A 153 0.96 -20.72 -37.67
CA GLU A 153 2.16 -21.29 -37.07
C GLU A 153 3.45 -20.55 -37.47
N GLN A 154 3.56 -20.08 -38.71
CA GLN A 154 4.70 -19.30 -39.20
C GLN A 154 4.77 -17.95 -38.49
N GLU A 155 3.63 -17.25 -38.45
CA GLU A 155 3.40 -16.09 -37.61
C GLU A 155 3.81 -16.44 -36.19
N LYS A 156 3.16 -17.40 -35.49
CA LYS A 156 3.51 -17.79 -34.11
C LYS A 156 5.01 -17.92 -33.83
N ARG A 157 5.78 -18.53 -34.73
CA ARG A 157 7.24 -18.64 -34.61
C ARG A 157 7.91 -17.26 -34.64
N ALA A 158 7.51 -16.37 -35.54
CA ALA A 158 8.09 -15.03 -35.71
C ALA A 158 8.08 -14.16 -34.44
N ALA A 159 7.00 -14.12 -33.64
CA ALA A 159 6.97 -13.36 -32.35
C ALA A 159 7.30 -14.20 -31.15
N LEU A 160 7.46 -15.52 -31.27
CA LEU A 160 8.32 -16.19 -30.30
C LEU A 160 9.75 -15.69 -30.48
N GLU A 161 10.23 -15.51 -31.71
CA GLU A 161 11.55 -14.90 -31.94
C GLU A 161 11.62 -13.39 -31.71
N GLU A 162 10.59 -12.61 -32.05
CA GLU A 162 10.54 -11.16 -31.80
C GLU A 162 10.46 -10.87 -30.29
N LEU A 163 9.57 -11.55 -29.55
CA LEU A 163 9.51 -11.41 -28.09
C LEU A 163 10.80 -11.90 -27.42
N LYS A 164 11.44 -12.98 -27.92
CA LYS A 164 12.79 -13.36 -27.47
C LYS A 164 13.85 -12.34 -27.86
N ALA A 165 13.71 -11.62 -28.98
CA ALA A 165 14.65 -10.60 -29.42
C ALA A 165 14.53 -9.34 -28.56
N GLN A 166 13.30 -8.87 -28.32
CA GLN A 166 12.96 -7.81 -27.36
C GLN A 166 13.47 -8.17 -25.96
N HIS A 167 13.15 -9.35 -25.44
CA HIS A 167 13.65 -9.81 -24.14
C HIS A 167 15.19 -9.92 -24.08
N ARG A 168 15.85 -10.33 -25.17
CA ARG A 168 17.32 -10.30 -25.28
C ARG A 168 17.87 -8.86 -25.31
N GLN A 169 17.16 -7.91 -25.91
CA GLN A 169 17.51 -6.49 -25.89
C GLN A 169 17.30 -5.88 -24.50
N GLU A 170 16.16 -6.11 -23.86
CA GLU A 170 15.86 -5.72 -22.48
C GLU A 170 16.92 -6.26 -21.51
N ILE A 171 17.28 -7.54 -21.59
CA ILE A 171 18.37 -8.10 -20.78
C ILE A 171 19.70 -7.40 -21.07
N GLN A 172 20.03 -7.10 -22.33
CA GLN A 172 21.25 -6.36 -22.66
C GLN A 172 21.22 -4.91 -22.18
N GLU A 173 20.05 -4.25 -22.18
CA GLU A 173 19.88 -2.89 -21.69
C GLU A 173 19.89 -2.83 -20.17
N LEU A 174 19.28 -3.80 -19.48
CA LEU A 174 19.40 -3.98 -18.03
C LEU A 174 20.85 -4.29 -17.63
N LEU A 175 21.56 -5.14 -18.37
CA LEU A 175 22.99 -5.41 -18.13
C LEU A 175 23.85 -4.18 -18.41
N ARG A 176 23.60 -3.40 -19.46
CA ARG A 176 24.30 -2.12 -19.71
C ARG A 176 23.96 -1.06 -18.67
N SER A 177 22.70 -1.01 -18.22
CA SER A 177 22.24 -0.12 -17.16
C SER A 177 22.95 -0.48 -15.86
N HIS A 178 22.92 -1.74 -15.43
CA HIS A 178 23.63 -2.25 -14.27
C HIS A 178 25.16 -2.08 -14.37
N GLN A 179 25.76 -2.27 -15.54
CA GLN A 179 27.19 -1.99 -15.77
C GLN A 179 27.51 -0.49 -15.68
N SER A 180 26.66 0.39 -16.21
CA SER A 180 26.86 1.84 -16.13
C SER A 180 26.57 2.37 -14.71
N GLN A 181 25.59 1.81 -14.01
CA GLN A 181 25.32 2.07 -12.59
C GLN A 181 26.47 1.58 -11.72
N ASN A 182 27.02 0.38 -11.93
CA ASN A 182 28.22 -0.08 -11.22
C ASN A 182 29.45 0.77 -11.57
N ALA A 183 29.62 1.21 -12.82
CA ALA A 183 30.71 2.11 -13.20
C ALA A 183 30.57 3.50 -12.56
N ASN A 184 29.34 4.01 -12.43
CA ASN A 184 29.05 5.26 -11.74
C ASN A 184 29.23 5.11 -10.22
N TYR A 185 28.71 4.02 -9.62
CA TYR A 185 28.88 3.71 -8.20
C TYR A 185 30.37 3.52 -7.85
N SER A 186 31.14 2.84 -8.71
CA SER A 186 32.60 2.73 -8.56
C SER A 186 33.29 4.09 -8.65
N LYS A 187 32.88 4.97 -9.57
CA LYS A 187 33.42 6.34 -9.69
C LYS A 187 33.01 7.22 -8.51
N ASP A 188 31.82 7.06 -7.98
CA ASP A 188 31.31 7.86 -6.85
C ASP A 188 31.88 7.34 -5.53
N GLN A 189 32.12 6.04 -5.40
CA GLN A 189 32.93 5.44 -4.33
C GLN A 189 34.39 5.89 -4.42
N GLU A 190 34.96 6.01 -5.63
CA GLU A 190 36.31 6.54 -5.84
C GLU A 190 36.38 8.04 -5.51
N LYS A 191 35.42 8.87 -5.95
CA LYS A 191 35.30 10.28 -5.55
C LYS A 191 35.13 10.44 -4.05
N LEU A 192 34.28 9.62 -3.41
CA LEU A 192 34.08 9.65 -1.97
C LEU A 192 35.36 9.22 -1.23
N GLY A 193 36.09 8.23 -1.75
CA GLY A 193 37.42 7.86 -1.27
C GLY A 193 38.45 8.98 -1.44
N GLN A 194 38.42 9.71 -2.55
CA GLN A 194 39.28 10.87 -2.80
C GLN A 194 38.91 12.06 -1.91
N LEU A 195 37.62 12.30 -1.64
CA LEU A 195 37.13 13.35 -0.74
C LEU A 195 37.50 13.03 0.72
N HIS A 196 37.21 11.81 1.20
CA HIS A 196 37.65 11.36 2.52
C HIS A 196 39.17 11.40 2.66
N LYS A 197 39.92 11.05 1.59
CA LYS A 197 41.37 11.17 1.61
C LYS A 197 41.82 12.63 1.70
N ALA A 198 41.26 13.54 0.91
CA ALA A 198 41.57 14.96 0.96
C ALA A 198 41.19 15.61 2.31
N GLU A 199 40.09 15.16 2.92
CA GLU A 199 39.67 15.58 4.26
C GLU A 199 40.61 15.04 5.33
N VAL A 200 41.02 13.77 5.26
CA VAL A 200 42.04 13.19 6.15
C VAL A 200 43.41 13.86 5.97
N ASP A 201 43.82 14.13 4.74
CA ASP A 201 45.10 14.82 4.44
C ASP A 201 45.04 16.26 4.99
N SER A 202 43.95 17.00 4.79
CA SER A 202 43.72 18.35 5.34
C SER A 202 43.64 18.38 6.87
N LEU A 203 42.95 17.41 7.50
CA LEU A 203 42.94 17.25 8.95
C LEU A 203 44.33 16.87 9.49
N THR A 204 45.11 16.11 8.74
CA THR A 204 46.49 15.74 9.10
C THR A 204 47.41 16.96 9.01
N GLU A 205 47.32 17.76 7.94
CA GLU A 205 48.00 19.05 7.82
C GLU A 205 47.62 19.97 8.97
N ARG A 206 46.32 20.09 9.29
CA ARG A 206 45.85 20.93 10.41
C ARG A 206 46.35 20.43 11.77
N VAL A 207 46.48 19.12 11.96
CA VAL A 207 47.09 18.52 13.15
C VAL A 207 48.60 18.80 13.20
N GLU A 208 49.32 18.77 12.07
CA GLU A 208 50.74 19.14 12.02
C GLU A 208 50.96 20.64 12.23
N GLU A 209 50.10 21.52 11.70
CA GLU A 209 50.09 22.95 12.03
C GLU A 209 49.90 23.16 13.53
N LEU A 210 48.89 22.53 14.14
CA LEU A 210 48.63 22.63 15.58
C LEU A 210 49.78 22.03 16.43
N LYS A 211 50.48 21.00 15.94
CA LYS A 211 51.71 20.49 16.57
C LYS A 211 52.85 21.50 16.46
N GLN A 212 53.03 22.16 15.32
CA GLN A 212 54.04 23.19 15.11
C GLN A 212 53.75 24.43 15.96
N ASP A 213 52.50 24.89 16.03
CA ASP A 213 52.10 26.03 16.87
C ASP A 213 52.20 25.69 18.35
N LYS A 214 51.82 24.47 18.77
CA LYS A 214 52.09 23.97 20.13
C LYS A 214 53.59 23.98 20.43
N LYS A 215 54.43 23.54 19.48
CA LYS A 215 55.89 23.54 19.64
C LYS A 215 56.44 24.97 19.77
N ARG A 216 56.06 25.89 18.88
CA ARG A 216 56.42 27.32 18.95
C ARG A 216 55.99 27.94 20.28
N LEU A 217 54.77 27.64 20.73
CA LEU A 217 54.23 28.15 21.98
C LEU A 217 54.99 27.61 23.20
N VAL A 218 55.37 26.33 23.19
CA VAL A 218 56.26 25.73 24.21
C VAL A 218 57.63 26.40 24.17
N GLU A 219 58.26 26.53 23.01
CA GLU A 219 59.57 27.20 22.84
C GLU A 219 59.51 28.67 23.31
N GLU A 220 58.41 29.39 23.05
CA GLU A 220 58.18 30.74 23.57
C GLU A 220 58.03 30.77 25.09
N TYR A 221 57.27 29.85 25.69
CA TYR A 221 57.11 29.77 27.14
C TYR A 221 58.40 29.34 27.83
N GLU A 222 59.16 28.42 27.26
CA GLU A 222 60.51 28.04 27.72
C GLU A 222 61.48 29.22 27.60
N ALA A 223 61.44 29.99 26.51
CA ALA A 223 62.24 31.20 26.36
C ALA A 223 61.83 32.32 27.35
N LYS A 224 60.53 32.48 27.63
CA LYS A 224 60.01 33.39 28.66
C LYS A 224 60.45 32.95 30.06
N LEU A 225 60.35 31.66 30.36
CA LEU A 225 60.77 31.05 31.63
C LEU A 225 62.28 31.17 31.83
N SER A 226 63.09 30.87 30.80
CA SER A 226 64.55 31.01 30.82
C SER A 226 64.98 32.47 31.00
N LYS A 227 64.29 33.43 30.35
CA LYS A 227 64.52 34.87 30.59
C LYS A 227 64.19 35.28 32.02
N ALA A 228 63.10 34.76 32.60
CA ALA A 228 62.73 35.03 33.99
C ALA A 228 63.72 34.39 34.98
N GLN A 229 64.14 33.13 34.75
CA GLN A 229 65.19 32.46 35.52
C GLN A 229 66.50 33.25 35.47
N ALA A 230 66.97 33.64 34.28
CA ALA A 230 68.17 34.47 34.11
C ALA A 230 68.03 35.89 34.68
N PHE A 231 66.82 36.41 34.87
CA PHE A 231 66.57 37.65 35.60
C PHE A 231 66.73 37.42 37.11
N TYR A 232 66.05 36.41 37.67
CA TYR A 232 66.15 36.07 39.09
C TYR A 232 67.56 35.62 39.50
N GLU A 233 68.28 34.90 38.65
CA GLU A 233 69.69 34.54 38.87
C GLU A 233 70.58 35.78 38.89
N ARG A 234 70.36 36.76 38.00
CA ARG A 234 71.09 38.05 38.02
C ARG A 234 70.76 38.88 39.25
N GLU A 235 69.51 38.90 39.71
CA GLU A 235 69.16 39.55 40.98
C GLU A 235 69.77 38.81 42.18
N LEU A 236 69.78 37.47 42.18
CA LEU A 236 70.46 36.69 43.21
C LEU A 236 71.97 36.94 43.20
N GLU A 237 72.60 37.05 42.03
CA GLU A 237 74.01 37.43 41.90
C GLU A 237 74.26 38.86 42.34
N ALA A 238 73.38 39.82 42.01
CA ALA A 238 73.48 41.20 42.47
C ALA A 238 73.37 41.27 44.01
N MET A 239 72.41 40.55 44.59
CA MET A 239 72.25 40.40 46.04
C MET A 239 73.43 39.69 46.70
N LYS A 240 74.01 38.66 46.07
CA LYS A 240 75.26 38.03 46.54
C LYS A 240 76.43 39.00 46.44
N ARG A 241 76.55 39.81 45.38
CA ARG A 241 77.60 40.82 45.23
C ARG A 241 77.45 41.97 46.24
N THR A 242 76.23 42.40 46.58
CA THR A 242 76.01 43.41 47.64
C THR A 242 76.19 42.82 49.04
N GLN A 243 75.84 41.54 49.28
CA GLN A 243 76.22 40.83 50.51
C GLN A 243 77.75 40.68 50.62
N GLN A 244 78.43 40.35 49.53
CA GLN A 244 79.89 40.25 49.49
C GLN A 244 80.54 41.63 49.74
N LEU A 245 80.09 42.69 49.06
CA LEU A 245 80.54 44.07 49.29
C LEU A 245 80.27 44.56 50.72
N THR A 246 79.13 44.22 51.33
CA THR A 246 78.86 44.58 52.72
C THR A 246 79.69 43.76 53.71
N ALA A 247 79.96 42.49 53.43
CA ALA A 247 80.90 41.67 54.19
C ALA A 247 82.35 42.17 54.07
N ASP A 248 82.80 42.54 52.86
CA ASP A 248 84.13 43.09 52.60
C ASP A 248 84.30 44.48 53.20
N ASN A 249 83.26 45.34 53.15
CA ASN A 249 83.23 46.62 53.85
C ASN A 249 83.23 46.44 55.38
N LEU A 250 82.54 45.42 55.92
CA LEU A 250 82.58 45.10 57.35
C LEU A 250 83.95 44.55 57.76
N LEU A 251 84.62 43.78 56.90
CA LEU A 251 86.00 43.33 57.11
C LEU A 251 87.00 44.49 57.02
N ALA A 252 86.80 45.45 56.11
CA ALA A 252 87.57 46.69 56.06
C ALA A 252 87.37 47.51 57.34
N TRP A 253 86.12 47.68 57.80
CA TRP A 253 85.81 48.31 59.08
C TRP A 253 86.43 47.60 60.28
N LYS A 254 86.45 46.26 60.30
CA LYS A 254 87.13 45.49 61.36
C LYS A 254 88.65 45.63 61.30
N ARG A 255 89.24 45.85 60.11
CA ARG A 255 90.67 46.16 59.96
C ARG A 255 90.99 47.56 60.47
N THR A 256 90.22 48.58 60.08
CA THR A 256 90.42 49.95 60.58
C THR A 256 90.13 50.06 62.08
N GLU A 257 89.12 49.34 62.61
CA GLU A 257 88.87 49.21 64.05
C GLU A 257 90.04 48.52 64.78
N ALA A 258 90.67 47.50 64.19
CA ALA A 258 91.85 46.83 64.74
C ALA A 258 93.12 47.69 64.64
N GLU A 259 93.27 48.49 63.59
CA GLU A 259 94.34 49.47 63.42
C GLU A 259 94.20 50.59 64.44
N LEU A 260 93.01 51.21 64.56
CA LEU A 260 92.69 52.17 65.61
C LEU A 260 92.89 51.58 67.01
N ARG A 261 92.51 50.32 67.27
CA ARG A 261 92.82 49.66 68.55
C ARG A 261 94.33 49.52 68.79
N ARG A 262 95.15 49.23 67.78
CA ARG A 262 96.61 49.21 67.91
C ARG A 262 97.18 50.60 68.13
N GLU A 263 96.66 51.61 67.45
CA GLU A 263 97.04 53.01 67.65
C GLU A 263 96.70 53.46 69.07
N PHE A 264 95.47 53.22 69.53
CA PHE A 264 95.06 53.47 70.92
C PHE A 264 95.90 52.69 71.93
N GLN A 265 96.21 51.40 71.69
CA GLN A 265 97.13 50.64 72.57
C GLN A 265 98.56 51.20 72.55
N SER A 266 99.04 51.74 71.42
CA SER A 266 100.36 52.38 71.33
C SER A 266 100.39 53.74 72.02
N GLN A 267 99.31 54.52 71.93
CA GLN A 267 99.11 55.78 72.63
C GLN A 267 98.94 55.52 74.13
N GLU A 268 98.17 54.51 74.53
CA GLU A 268 98.00 54.10 75.92
C GLU A 268 99.33 53.58 76.49
N ALA A 269 100.09 52.77 75.76
CA ALA A 269 101.43 52.34 76.18
C ALA A 269 102.41 53.52 76.29
N ALA A 270 102.33 54.51 75.39
CA ALA A 270 103.11 55.74 75.50
C ALA A 270 102.71 56.57 76.73
N LEU A 271 101.40 56.70 77.01
CA LEU A 271 100.84 57.37 78.18
C LEU A 271 101.12 56.62 79.48
N GLN A 272 101.12 55.29 79.49
CA GLN A 272 101.55 54.46 80.62
C GLN A 272 103.07 54.61 80.85
N LYS A 273 103.87 54.81 79.80
CA LYS A 273 105.31 55.07 79.90
C LYS A 273 105.61 56.51 80.38
N THR A 274 104.82 57.52 80.00
CA THR A 274 104.94 58.87 80.58
C THR A 274 104.40 58.92 82.00
N LEU A 275 103.28 58.26 82.32
CA LEU A 275 102.80 58.05 83.69
C LEU A 275 103.81 57.26 84.53
N GLY A 276 104.54 56.31 83.94
CA GLY A 276 105.64 55.60 84.60
C GLY A 276 106.79 56.53 84.97
N LYS A 277 107.20 57.43 84.05
CA LYS A 277 108.19 58.48 84.32
C LYS A 277 107.69 59.46 85.39
N LEU A 278 106.46 59.96 85.27
CA LEU A 278 105.84 60.87 86.23
C LEU A 278 105.66 60.22 87.60
N ARG A 279 105.36 58.91 87.68
CA ARG A 279 105.33 58.15 88.94
C ARG A 279 106.72 57.95 89.53
N ALA A 280 107.76 57.78 88.72
CA ALA A 280 109.14 57.73 89.18
C ALA A 280 109.64 59.10 89.68
N GLU A 281 109.27 60.19 89.01
CA GLU A 281 109.53 61.57 89.47
C GLU A 281 108.72 61.89 90.74
N LEU A 282 107.45 61.47 90.82
CA LEU A 282 106.62 61.60 92.01
C LEU A 282 107.17 60.78 93.18
N ALA A 283 107.73 59.59 92.93
CA ALA A 283 108.43 58.80 93.94
C ALA A 283 109.70 59.53 94.42
N ARG A 284 110.52 60.06 93.50
CA ARG A 284 111.72 60.85 93.81
C ARG A 284 111.38 62.09 94.66
N VAL A 285 110.32 62.81 94.28
CA VAL A 285 109.80 63.97 95.03
C VAL A 285 109.15 63.54 96.35
N SER A 286 108.54 62.36 96.42
CA SER A 286 107.97 61.80 97.65
C SER A 286 109.07 61.41 98.65
N ASP A 287 110.20 60.87 98.17
CA ASP A 287 111.36 60.53 99.00
C ASP A 287 112.14 61.79 99.42
N GLU A 288 112.31 62.78 98.55
CA GLU A 288 112.81 64.11 98.92
C GLU A 288 111.86 64.80 99.94
N ALA A 289 110.55 64.65 99.79
CA ALA A 289 109.56 65.12 100.76
C ALA A 289 109.54 64.28 102.05
N ARG A 290 109.99 63.03 102.04
CA ARG A 290 110.14 62.17 103.23
C ARG A 290 111.38 62.61 104.02
N GLU A 291 112.50 62.82 103.34
CA GLU A 291 113.73 63.33 103.96
C GLU A 291 113.54 64.76 104.53
N ASN A 292 112.72 65.59 103.86
CA ASN A 292 112.31 66.89 104.40
C ASN A 292 111.31 66.77 105.56
N ARG A 293 110.40 65.78 105.57
CA ARG A 293 109.52 65.51 106.73
C ARG A 293 110.31 65.02 107.95
N ASP A 294 111.32 64.18 107.77
CA ASP A 294 112.17 63.70 108.88
C ASP A 294 113.07 64.81 109.46
N LYS A 295 113.41 65.83 108.66
CA LYS A 295 114.02 67.09 109.12
C LYS A 295 113.00 68.00 109.80
N SER A 296 111.76 68.07 109.28
CA SER A 296 110.65 68.82 109.87
C SER A 296 110.21 68.27 111.23
N HIS A 297 110.11 66.95 111.41
CA HIS A 297 109.71 66.33 112.69
C HIS A 297 110.69 66.63 113.84
N LYS A 298 111.96 66.92 113.55
CA LYS A 298 112.94 67.37 114.57
C LYS A 298 112.79 68.85 114.94
N LEU A 299 112.22 69.68 114.07
CA LEU A 299 111.89 71.09 114.33
C LEU A 299 110.47 71.27 114.90
N GLN A 300 109.54 70.38 114.56
CA GLN A 300 108.16 70.43 115.05
C GLN A 300 108.04 70.01 116.53
N ALA A 301 108.97 69.20 117.03
CA ALA A 301 109.12 68.93 118.47
C ALA A 301 109.53 70.17 119.29
N SER A 302 110.18 71.16 118.67
CA SER A 302 110.48 72.47 119.30
C SER A 302 109.39 73.52 119.10
N LEU A 303 108.44 73.30 118.19
CA LEU A 303 107.34 74.23 117.90
C LEU A 303 106.10 73.97 118.77
N THR A 304 105.84 72.70 119.12
CA THR A 304 104.73 72.31 120.01
C THR A 304 104.81 72.87 121.43
N THR A 305 105.97 73.41 121.84
CA THR A 305 106.15 74.17 123.09
C THR A 305 105.82 75.67 122.97
N ALA A 306 105.60 76.19 121.75
CA ALA A 306 105.23 77.59 121.49
C ALA A 306 103.77 77.74 121.00
N GLU A 307 103.18 76.70 120.41
CA GLU A 307 101.79 76.75 119.89
C GLU A 307 100.69 76.75 120.97
N SER A 308 101.04 76.59 122.25
CA SER A 308 100.08 76.68 123.36
C SER A 308 99.60 78.10 123.66
N THR A 309 100.29 79.15 123.19
CA THR A 309 99.98 80.56 123.50
C THR A 309 99.26 81.33 122.39
N ILE A 310 98.96 80.71 121.25
CA ILE A 310 98.29 81.36 120.10
C ILE A 310 96.81 80.92 119.95
N LYS A 311 96.40 79.86 120.66
CA LYS A 311 95.06 79.24 120.54
C LYS A 311 93.88 80.08 121.05
N ASP A 312 94.14 81.16 121.78
CA ASP A 312 93.11 81.89 122.52
C ASP A 312 92.40 83.02 121.76
N LEU A 313 92.87 83.45 120.58
CA LEU A 313 92.43 84.75 120.04
C LEU A 313 91.15 84.78 119.19
N THR A 314 90.97 83.95 118.15
CA THR A 314 89.86 84.16 117.18
C THR A 314 89.59 82.95 116.26
N LYS A 315 88.45 82.25 116.22
CA LYS A 315 87.21 82.22 117.03
C LYS A 315 86.26 83.43 117.09
N GLN A 316 86.34 84.40 116.16
CA GLN A 316 85.37 85.51 116.09
C GLN A 316 84.97 85.95 114.66
N LEU A 317 85.09 85.08 113.63
CA LEU A 317 84.85 85.51 112.23
C LEU A 317 83.80 84.69 111.44
N ASP A 318 83.33 83.56 111.96
CA ASP A 318 82.58 82.56 111.16
C ASP A 318 81.03 82.68 111.19
N GLU A 319 80.43 83.68 111.84
CA GLU A 319 79.00 83.61 112.25
C GLU A 319 77.96 84.48 111.48
N VAL A 320 78.32 85.26 110.45
CA VAL A 320 77.38 86.29 109.91
C VAL A 320 76.85 86.08 108.47
N THR A 321 77.55 85.37 107.57
CA THR A 321 77.24 85.45 106.12
C THR A 321 76.27 84.41 105.53
N GLN A 322 75.79 83.43 106.30
CA GLN A 322 75.20 82.20 105.71
C GLN A 322 73.66 82.16 105.57
N ASN A 323 72.92 83.24 105.91
CA ASN A 323 71.46 83.17 106.13
C ASN A 323 70.55 83.92 105.13
N SER A 324 71.04 84.43 103.99
CA SER A 324 70.22 85.27 103.09
C SER A 324 69.65 84.59 101.83
N GLU A 325 70.20 83.45 101.39
CA GLU A 325 69.99 82.96 100.00
C GLU A 325 68.87 81.90 99.84
N ILE A 326 68.31 81.38 100.93
CA ILE A 326 67.47 80.17 100.92
C ILE A 326 65.97 80.45 100.67
N VAL A 327 65.51 81.70 100.75
CA VAL A 327 64.06 82.03 100.77
C VAL A 327 63.48 82.29 99.37
N GLU A 328 64.21 82.89 98.43
CA GLU A 328 63.66 83.28 97.10
C GLU A 328 63.29 82.10 96.19
N ILE A 329 63.96 80.95 96.32
CA ILE A 329 63.83 79.84 95.37
C ILE A 329 62.45 79.16 95.46
N ARG A 330 61.84 79.12 96.66
CA ARG A 330 60.61 78.34 96.92
C ARG A 330 59.31 78.97 96.45
N GLN A 331 59.31 80.20 95.95
CA GLN A 331 58.07 80.89 95.53
C GLN A 331 57.74 80.71 94.04
N LYS A 332 58.74 80.43 93.18
CA LYS A 332 58.55 80.30 91.72
C LYS A 332 58.05 78.92 91.26
N GLU A 333 58.27 77.86 92.04
CA GLU A 333 57.91 76.50 91.64
C GLU A 333 56.39 76.24 91.73
N ALA A 334 55.67 76.97 92.58
CA ALA A 334 54.23 76.78 92.82
C ALA A 334 53.32 77.38 91.72
N GLU A 335 53.81 78.30 90.89
CA GLU A 335 53.01 78.96 89.85
C GLU A 335 52.91 78.10 88.57
N CYS A 336 53.93 77.30 88.25
CA CYS A 336 53.99 76.50 87.02
C CYS A 336 53.05 75.26 87.02
N GLU A 337 52.68 74.71 88.17
CA GLU A 337 51.83 73.51 88.23
C GLU A 337 50.33 73.81 87.98
N LEU A 338 49.90 75.06 88.16
CA LEU A 338 48.50 75.45 88.11
C LEU A 338 48.01 75.77 86.68
N GLU A 339 48.92 76.20 85.79
CA GLU A 339 48.66 76.39 84.36
C GLU A 339 48.41 75.05 83.66
N ALA A 340 49.30 74.07 83.89
CA ALA A 340 49.27 72.73 83.26
C ALA A 340 48.05 71.86 83.68
N ALA A 341 47.23 72.32 84.62
CA ALA A 341 45.96 71.67 84.99
C ALA A 341 44.77 72.16 84.14
N ARG A 342 44.82 73.39 83.61
CA ARG A 342 43.71 73.99 82.83
C ARG A 342 43.59 73.41 81.43
N ASP A 343 44.71 73.27 80.71
CA ASP A 343 44.71 72.75 79.33
C ASP A 343 44.18 71.31 79.21
N ARG A 344 44.43 70.48 80.22
CA ARG A 344 43.97 69.07 80.24
C ARG A 344 42.45 68.94 80.37
N VAL A 345 41.78 69.86 81.07
CA VAL A 345 40.31 69.88 81.18
C VAL A 345 39.67 70.37 79.89
N GLN A 346 40.30 71.33 79.21
CA GLN A 346 39.77 71.94 77.99
C GLN A 346 39.84 70.98 76.78
N GLN A 347 40.89 70.16 76.67
CA GLN A 347 41.00 69.13 75.64
C GLN A 347 39.98 67.98 75.81
N GLN A 348 39.68 67.57 77.05
CA GLN A 348 38.68 66.52 77.32
C GLN A 348 37.26 66.93 76.94
N ALA A 349 36.90 68.22 77.11
CA ALA A 349 35.60 68.74 76.69
C ALA A 349 35.40 68.68 75.16
N THR A 350 36.43 68.99 74.38
CA THR A 350 36.37 68.91 72.90
C THR A 350 36.28 67.47 72.38
N GLU A 351 36.93 66.50 73.04
CA GLU A 351 36.88 65.09 72.62
C GLU A 351 35.49 64.45 72.82
N ILE A 352 34.78 64.84 73.89
CA ILE A 352 33.44 64.33 74.18
C ILE A 352 32.41 64.83 73.16
N LEU A 353 32.50 66.10 72.74
CA LEU A 353 31.63 66.66 71.69
C LEU A 353 31.86 65.99 70.32
N LEU A 354 33.10 65.66 69.99
CA LEU A 354 33.45 64.97 68.74
C LEU A 354 32.97 63.51 68.71
N LYS A 355 33.05 62.80 69.85
CA LYS A 355 32.49 61.44 69.97
C LYS A 355 30.96 61.43 69.95
N ALA A 356 30.31 62.46 70.51
CA ALA A 356 28.85 62.59 70.46
C ALA A 356 28.31 62.81 69.03
N SER A 357 28.98 63.63 68.21
CA SER A 357 28.57 63.85 66.80
C SER A 357 28.79 62.60 65.93
N GLN A 358 29.87 61.86 66.17
CA GLN A 358 30.13 60.58 65.49
C GLN A 358 29.05 59.55 65.83
N ILE A 359 28.65 59.40 67.10
CA ILE A 359 27.55 58.50 67.51
C ILE A 359 26.22 58.90 66.83
N SER A 360 25.91 60.20 66.79
CA SER A 360 24.69 60.69 66.13
C SER A 360 24.68 60.41 64.62
N SER A 361 25.84 60.54 63.96
CA SER A 361 25.98 60.21 62.53
C SER A 361 25.85 58.71 62.26
N LEU A 362 26.44 57.87 63.12
CA LEU A 362 26.34 56.41 63.03
C LEU A 362 24.89 55.93 63.24
N GLN A 363 24.18 56.52 64.19
CA GLN A 363 22.78 56.20 64.47
C GLN A 363 21.85 56.62 63.31
N ALA A 364 22.15 57.71 62.60
CA ALA A 364 21.44 58.08 61.36
C ALA A 364 21.73 57.12 60.19
N THR A 365 22.97 56.66 60.02
CA THR A 365 23.31 55.63 59.03
C THR A 365 22.72 54.25 59.37
N GLN A 366 22.61 53.91 60.66
CA GLN A 366 21.98 52.68 61.12
C GLN A 366 20.47 52.71 60.85
N MET A 367 19.77 53.79 61.23
CA MET A 367 18.32 53.94 60.99
C MET A 367 17.95 53.88 59.50
N THR A 368 18.79 54.42 58.61
CA THR A 368 18.57 54.36 57.16
C THR A 368 18.86 52.98 56.58
N GLN A 369 19.89 52.28 57.08
CA GLN A 369 20.15 50.88 56.71
C GLN A 369 19.06 49.92 57.24
N GLU A 370 18.57 50.11 58.46
CA GLU A 370 17.47 49.32 59.04
C GLU A 370 16.11 49.55 58.35
N ALA A 371 15.90 50.72 57.74
CA ALA A 371 14.74 50.97 56.88
C ALA A 371 14.88 50.21 55.55
N ALA A 372 16.02 50.36 54.86
CA ALA A 372 16.28 49.66 53.61
C ALA A 372 16.26 48.12 53.77
N ILE A 373 16.76 47.59 54.88
CA ILE A 373 16.66 46.16 55.21
C ILE A 373 15.21 45.71 55.39
N ARG A 374 14.36 46.51 56.07
CA ARG A 374 12.93 46.20 56.22
C ARG A 374 12.19 46.22 54.89
N ASP A 375 12.47 47.18 54.02
CA ASP A 375 11.87 47.24 52.68
C ASP A 375 12.30 46.05 51.82
N LEU A 376 13.58 45.67 51.86
CA LEU A 376 14.08 44.46 51.21
C LEU A 376 13.49 43.17 51.78
N ASP A 377 13.21 43.09 53.08
CA ASP A 377 12.61 41.91 53.69
C ASP A 377 11.10 41.79 53.42
N ASN A 378 10.40 42.93 53.30
CA ASN A 378 9.03 43.00 52.80
C ASN A 378 8.94 42.57 51.33
N GLU A 379 9.88 43.02 50.49
CA GLU A 379 9.94 42.64 49.07
C GLU A 379 10.33 41.15 48.91
N ARG A 380 11.26 40.65 49.73
CA ARG A 380 11.60 39.22 49.85
C ARG A 380 10.37 38.39 50.23
N SER A 381 9.57 38.86 51.18
CA SER A 381 8.34 38.18 51.61
C SER A 381 7.29 38.15 50.50
N ARG A 382 7.07 39.27 49.80
CA ARG A 382 6.19 39.33 48.62
C ARG A 382 6.63 38.40 47.49
N LEU A 383 7.93 38.36 47.19
CA LEU A 383 8.48 37.44 46.20
C LEU A 383 8.29 35.99 46.62
N LYS A 384 8.44 35.67 47.91
CA LYS A 384 8.19 34.33 48.46
C LYS A 384 6.72 33.91 48.36
N ASP A 385 5.77 34.80 48.68
CA ASP A 385 4.33 34.57 48.51
C ASP A 385 3.90 34.46 47.03
N LYS A 386 4.69 35.05 46.12
CA LYS A 386 4.49 34.93 44.68
C LYS A 386 5.07 33.61 44.15
N VAL A 387 6.22 33.17 44.65
CA VAL A 387 6.79 31.85 44.35
C VAL A 387 5.85 30.75 44.83
N LEU A 388 5.36 30.82 46.08
CA LEU A 388 4.39 29.84 46.60
C LEU A 388 3.13 29.73 45.73
N ARG A 389 2.55 30.86 45.29
CA ARG A 389 1.40 30.83 44.37
C ARG A 389 1.74 30.26 42.99
N MET A 390 2.93 30.54 42.44
CA MET A 390 3.38 29.93 41.20
C MET A 390 3.66 28.42 41.35
N GLU A 391 4.06 27.97 42.55
CA GLU A 391 4.23 26.55 42.89
C GLU A 391 2.88 25.85 43.04
N GLU A 392 1.90 26.46 43.74
CA GLU A 392 0.52 25.97 43.84
C GLU A 392 -0.17 25.91 42.46
N GLU A 393 -0.03 26.94 41.62
CA GLU A 393 -0.54 26.94 40.24
C GLU A 393 0.14 25.87 39.37
N ARG A 394 1.44 25.65 39.56
CA ARG A 394 2.18 24.58 38.87
C ARG A 394 1.70 23.20 39.32
N GLU A 395 1.47 22.97 40.62
CA GLU A 395 0.93 21.70 41.12
C GLU A 395 -0.52 21.47 40.66
N ALA A 396 -1.34 22.53 40.62
CA ALA A 396 -2.69 22.47 40.05
C ALA A 396 -2.66 22.07 38.57
N LEU A 397 -1.84 22.73 37.75
CA LEU A 397 -1.67 22.39 36.33
C LEU A 397 -1.07 20.98 36.12
N GLN A 398 -0.14 20.56 36.98
CA GLN A 398 0.45 19.22 36.92
C GLN A 398 -0.58 18.13 37.28
N SER A 399 -1.43 18.36 38.28
CA SER A 399 -2.54 17.46 38.61
C SER A 399 -3.61 17.41 37.52
N GLN A 400 -3.90 18.54 36.86
CA GLN A 400 -4.81 18.62 35.72
C GLN A 400 -4.27 17.86 34.50
N SER A 401 -2.97 17.96 34.22
CA SER A 401 -2.28 17.20 33.18
C SER A 401 -2.35 15.70 33.46
N GLN A 402 -2.07 15.27 34.69
CA GLN A 402 -2.17 13.86 35.09
C GLN A 402 -3.60 13.32 34.97
N ALA A 403 -4.62 14.07 35.38
CA ALA A 403 -6.02 13.67 35.24
C ALA A 403 -6.47 13.57 33.76
N LEU A 404 -5.90 14.39 32.87
CA LEU A 404 -6.13 14.29 31.42
C LEU A 404 -5.40 13.07 30.82
N GLU A 405 -4.15 12.81 31.23
CA GLU A 405 -3.41 11.61 30.83
C GLU A 405 -4.12 10.33 31.28
N GLU A 406 -4.63 10.25 32.51
CA GLU A 406 -5.40 9.10 33.00
C GLU A 406 -6.69 8.89 32.21
N ARG A 407 -7.42 9.97 31.88
CA ARG A 407 -8.61 9.90 31.00
C ARG A 407 -8.25 9.40 29.60
N HIS A 408 -7.18 9.92 28.99
CA HIS A 408 -6.71 9.44 27.70
C HIS A 408 -6.27 7.97 27.77
N LYS A 409 -5.62 7.53 28.85
CA LYS A 409 -5.26 6.12 29.09
C LYS A 409 -6.48 5.21 29.19
N GLN A 410 -7.52 5.63 29.93
CA GLN A 410 -8.78 4.89 30.03
C GLN A 410 -9.52 4.83 28.69
N GLN A 411 -9.50 5.92 27.92
CA GLN A 411 -10.11 5.98 26.59
C GLN A 411 -9.37 5.10 25.58
N ILE A 412 -8.03 5.09 25.58
CA ILE A 412 -7.20 4.16 24.79
C ILE A 412 -7.50 2.71 25.19
N LEU A 413 -7.53 2.38 26.48
CA LEU A 413 -7.85 1.02 26.95
C LEU A 413 -9.25 0.55 26.53
N SER A 414 -10.23 1.45 26.46
CA SER A 414 -11.58 1.14 25.97
C SER A 414 -11.60 0.89 24.45
N LEU A 415 -10.88 1.69 23.67
CA LEU A 415 -10.76 1.54 22.21
C LEU A 415 -9.94 0.31 21.82
N GLU A 416 -8.88 -0.01 22.57
CA GLU A 416 -8.16 -1.27 22.42
C GLU A 416 -9.04 -2.48 22.78
N LYS A 417 -9.96 -2.34 23.74
CA LYS A 417 -10.88 -3.42 24.09
C LYS A 417 -11.88 -3.66 22.95
N THR A 418 -12.51 -2.63 22.40
CA THR A 418 -13.41 -2.78 21.25
C THR A 418 -12.66 -3.30 20.02
N LEU A 419 -11.44 -2.82 19.75
CA LEU A 419 -10.62 -3.32 18.64
C LEU A 419 -10.20 -4.79 18.82
N ARG A 420 -9.96 -5.26 20.06
CA ARG A 420 -9.74 -6.70 20.33
C ARG A 420 -11.02 -7.51 20.12
N GLU A 421 -12.17 -7.00 20.52
CA GLU A 421 -13.46 -7.66 20.35
C GLU A 421 -13.84 -7.76 18.86
N GLU A 422 -13.59 -6.73 18.05
CA GLU A 422 -13.76 -6.74 16.58
C GLU A 422 -12.74 -7.64 15.87
N LYS A 423 -11.49 -7.69 16.33
CA LYS A 423 -10.50 -8.65 15.79
C LYS A 423 -10.91 -10.10 16.07
N VAL A 424 -11.45 -10.39 17.25
CA VAL A 424 -11.94 -11.74 17.59
C VAL A 424 -13.23 -12.09 16.85
N SER A 425 -14.09 -11.12 16.49
CA SER A 425 -15.21 -11.40 15.59
C SER A 425 -14.73 -11.67 14.16
N HIS A 426 -13.84 -10.83 13.61
CA HIS A 426 -13.28 -11.03 12.27
C HIS A 426 -12.47 -12.33 12.15
N GLU A 427 -11.69 -12.74 13.16
CA GLU A 427 -11.03 -14.05 13.16
C GLU A 427 -12.04 -15.20 13.18
N LYS A 428 -13.17 -15.08 13.90
CA LYS A 428 -14.22 -16.10 13.90
C LYS A 428 -14.93 -16.17 12.55
N ASP A 429 -15.24 -15.04 11.94
CA ASP A 429 -15.92 -14.99 10.64
C ASP A 429 -15.00 -15.50 9.53
N MET A 430 -13.71 -15.12 9.53
CA MET A 430 -12.71 -15.64 8.59
C MET A 430 -12.44 -17.14 8.79
N ASN A 431 -12.43 -17.64 10.02
CA ASN A 431 -12.32 -19.07 10.27
C ASN A 431 -13.61 -19.84 9.91
N SER A 432 -14.79 -19.25 10.09
CA SER A 432 -16.07 -19.80 9.63
C SER A 432 -16.09 -19.92 8.10
N MET A 433 -15.71 -18.86 7.38
CA MET A 433 -15.58 -18.88 5.91
C MET A 433 -14.54 -19.89 5.43
N ARG A 434 -13.36 -19.97 6.07
CA ARG A 434 -12.36 -21.01 5.76
C ARG A 434 -12.90 -22.41 5.99
N SER A 435 -13.58 -22.66 7.11
CA SER A 435 -14.20 -23.94 7.41
C SER A 435 -15.27 -24.31 6.38
N GLN A 436 -16.07 -23.35 5.90
CA GLN A 436 -17.04 -23.56 4.82
C GLN A 436 -16.34 -23.90 3.49
N TYR A 437 -15.30 -23.15 3.10
CA TYR A 437 -14.53 -23.46 1.89
C TYR A 437 -13.78 -24.80 1.97
N GLU A 438 -13.29 -25.20 3.14
CA GLU A 438 -12.70 -26.52 3.36
C GLU A 438 -13.75 -27.64 3.27
N GLU A 439 -14.96 -27.43 3.80
CA GLU A 439 -16.07 -28.38 3.70
C GLU A 439 -16.60 -28.51 2.26
N GLU A 440 -16.72 -27.40 1.52
CA GLU A 440 -17.09 -27.38 0.09
C GLU A 440 -16.01 -28.03 -0.78
N ALA A 441 -14.73 -27.72 -0.54
CA ALA A 441 -13.61 -28.37 -1.24
C ALA A 441 -13.52 -29.86 -0.90
N ARG A 442 -13.88 -30.26 0.32
CA ARG A 442 -13.98 -31.66 0.74
C ARG A 442 -15.14 -32.37 0.02
N GLN A 443 -16.33 -31.77 -0.04
CA GLN A 443 -17.48 -32.30 -0.78
C GLN A 443 -17.19 -32.41 -2.29
N MET A 444 -16.47 -31.45 -2.88
CA MET A 444 -16.02 -31.51 -4.27
C MET A 444 -14.97 -32.61 -4.52
N LYS A 445 -14.04 -32.83 -3.57
CA LYS A 445 -13.11 -33.99 -3.64
C LYS A 445 -13.85 -35.32 -3.49
N GLU A 446 -14.86 -35.38 -2.63
CA GLU A 446 -15.63 -36.61 -2.40
C GLU A 446 -16.56 -36.93 -3.60
N SER A 447 -17.12 -35.92 -4.26
CA SER A 447 -17.89 -36.12 -5.51
C SER A 447 -16.98 -36.51 -6.69
N GLN A 448 -15.77 -35.94 -6.80
CA GLN A 448 -14.76 -36.37 -7.77
C GLN A 448 -14.27 -37.80 -7.50
N ALA A 449 -14.05 -38.17 -6.24
CA ALA A 449 -13.69 -39.53 -5.86
C ALA A 449 -14.78 -40.55 -6.24
N ARG A 450 -16.06 -40.25 -5.97
CA ARG A 450 -17.20 -41.09 -6.38
C ARG A 450 -17.32 -41.18 -7.90
N ALA A 451 -17.10 -40.09 -8.64
CA ALA A 451 -17.09 -40.11 -10.11
C ALA A 451 -15.95 -40.99 -10.68
N LEU A 452 -14.75 -40.97 -10.07
CA LEU A 452 -13.66 -41.88 -10.42
C LEU A 452 -13.97 -43.32 -10.04
N GLU A 453 -14.66 -43.56 -8.93
CA GLU A 453 -15.10 -44.90 -8.51
C GLU A 453 -16.17 -45.48 -9.46
N ASP A 454 -17.07 -44.64 -9.99
CA ASP A 454 -18.05 -45.05 -11.01
C ASP A 454 -17.41 -45.23 -12.40
N VAL A 455 -16.39 -44.45 -12.77
CA VAL A 455 -15.61 -44.67 -14.00
C VAL A 455 -14.79 -45.96 -13.91
N THR A 456 -14.18 -46.26 -12.76
CA THR A 456 -13.44 -47.52 -12.56
C THR A 456 -14.36 -48.73 -12.45
N LYS A 457 -15.59 -48.60 -11.93
CA LYS A 457 -16.64 -49.63 -12.08
C LYS A 457 -17.00 -49.88 -13.54
N LYS A 458 -17.27 -48.83 -14.32
CA LYS A 458 -17.55 -48.97 -15.77
C LYS A 458 -16.38 -49.58 -16.54
N HIS A 459 -15.14 -49.28 -16.15
CA HIS A 459 -13.97 -49.93 -16.72
C HIS A 459 -13.94 -51.43 -16.39
N ARG A 460 -14.21 -51.82 -15.14
CA ARG A 460 -14.38 -53.24 -14.74
C ARG A 460 -15.53 -53.94 -15.43
N GLU A 461 -16.63 -53.26 -15.69
CA GLU A 461 -17.78 -53.82 -16.42
C GLU A 461 -17.42 -54.07 -17.89
N LEU A 462 -16.64 -53.18 -18.52
CA LEU A 462 -16.08 -53.38 -19.86
C LEU A 462 -15.03 -54.49 -19.89
N GLU A 463 -14.12 -54.55 -18.92
CA GLU A 463 -13.17 -55.67 -18.76
C GLU A 463 -13.90 -57.01 -18.62
N GLN A 464 -14.99 -57.08 -17.84
CA GLN A 464 -15.82 -58.28 -17.73
C GLN A 464 -16.60 -58.62 -19.01
N GLN A 465 -16.92 -57.64 -19.85
CA GLN A 465 -17.50 -57.87 -21.18
C GLN A 465 -16.44 -58.46 -22.13
N PHE A 466 -15.25 -57.87 -22.19
CA PHE A 466 -14.14 -58.42 -22.97
C PHE A 466 -13.71 -59.81 -22.50
N GLU A 467 -13.72 -60.09 -21.20
CA GLU A 467 -13.40 -61.41 -20.66
C GLU A 467 -14.46 -62.46 -21.03
N LYS A 468 -15.75 -62.07 -21.10
CA LYS A 468 -16.84 -62.93 -21.61
C LYS A 468 -16.73 -63.17 -23.12
N GLU A 469 -16.42 -62.14 -23.90
CA GLU A 469 -16.17 -62.31 -25.34
C GLU A 469 -14.97 -63.22 -25.58
N ARG A 470 -13.86 -63.01 -24.85
CA ARG A 470 -12.66 -63.88 -24.87
C ARG A 470 -13.01 -65.32 -24.54
N LEU A 471 -13.80 -65.56 -23.49
CA LEU A 471 -14.25 -66.91 -23.11
C LEU A 471 -15.13 -67.54 -24.21
N SER A 472 -16.06 -66.80 -24.82
CA SER A 472 -16.88 -67.33 -25.91
C SER A 472 -16.08 -67.65 -27.18
N LEU A 473 -15.03 -66.87 -27.46
CA LEU A 473 -14.07 -67.15 -28.55
C LEU A 473 -13.17 -68.35 -28.21
N GLU A 474 -12.78 -68.52 -26.95
CA GLU A 474 -12.05 -69.69 -26.47
C GLU A 474 -12.93 -70.96 -26.55
N GLU A 475 -14.23 -70.87 -26.26
CA GLU A 475 -15.23 -71.93 -26.44
C GLU A 475 -15.45 -72.26 -27.93
N GLN A 476 -15.62 -71.27 -28.81
CA GLN A 476 -15.70 -71.52 -30.26
C GLN A 476 -14.44 -72.22 -30.79
N LYS A 477 -13.26 -71.84 -30.27
CA LYS A 477 -11.96 -72.47 -30.56
C LYS A 477 -11.84 -73.88 -29.99
N THR A 478 -12.46 -74.22 -28.86
CA THR A 478 -12.51 -75.61 -28.37
C THR A 478 -13.49 -76.46 -29.19
N VAL A 479 -14.64 -75.92 -29.61
CA VAL A 479 -15.57 -76.61 -30.52
C VAL A 479 -14.92 -76.90 -31.88
N LEU A 480 -14.22 -75.93 -32.48
CA LEU A 480 -13.45 -76.14 -33.72
C LEU A 480 -12.31 -77.16 -33.56
N ARG A 481 -11.68 -77.23 -32.38
CA ARG A 481 -10.71 -78.28 -32.05
C ARG A 481 -11.36 -79.66 -31.91
N GLN A 482 -12.53 -79.75 -31.25
CA GLN A 482 -13.28 -81.00 -31.14
C GLN A 482 -13.71 -81.51 -32.52
N GLN A 483 -14.19 -80.64 -33.41
CA GLN A 483 -14.51 -80.99 -34.81
C GLN A 483 -13.27 -81.50 -35.57
N LEU A 484 -12.10 -80.89 -35.38
CA LEU A 484 -10.84 -81.38 -35.95
C LEU A 484 -10.41 -82.74 -35.37
N ASP A 485 -10.60 -82.97 -34.07
CA ASP A 485 -10.28 -84.25 -33.43
C ASP A 485 -11.31 -85.34 -33.73
N GLU A 486 -12.55 -85.00 -34.07
CA GLU A 486 -13.57 -85.92 -34.61
C GLU A 486 -13.27 -86.29 -36.08
N LEU A 487 -12.86 -85.33 -36.91
CA LEU A 487 -12.32 -85.59 -38.25
C LEU A 487 -11.07 -86.49 -38.21
N ARG A 488 -10.19 -86.27 -37.22
CA ARG A 488 -9.04 -87.17 -36.97
C ARG A 488 -9.49 -88.56 -36.53
N LYS A 489 -10.48 -88.66 -35.64
CA LYS A 489 -11.06 -89.96 -35.23
C LYS A 489 -11.66 -90.72 -36.40
N GLU A 490 -12.41 -90.05 -37.29
CA GLU A 490 -12.91 -90.63 -38.54
C GLU A 490 -11.78 -91.10 -39.48
N LEU A 491 -10.70 -90.33 -39.61
CA LEU A 491 -9.55 -90.73 -40.42
C LEU A 491 -8.83 -91.93 -39.80
N THR A 492 -8.72 -92.00 -38.47
CA THR A 492 -8.18 -93.19 -37.80
C THR A 492 -9.10 -94.40 -37.86
N SER A 493 -10.43 -94.25 -37.83
CA SER A 493 -11.35 -95.40 -37.98
C SER A 493 -11.34 -95.97 -39.41
N LYS A 494 -11.18 -95.11 -40.41
CA LYS A 494 -10.91 -95.50 -41.81
C LYS A 494 -9.54 -96.21 -41.95
N LEU A 495 -8.53 -95.78 -41.19
CA LEU A 495 -7.22 -96.45 -41.13
C LEU A 495 -7.29 -97.82 -40.42
N THR A 496 -8.04 -97.97 -39.33
CA THR A 496 -8.19 -99.26 -38.65
C THR A 496 -8.97 -100.27 -39.49
N ALA A 497 -10.01 -99.85 -40.21
CA ALA A 497 -10.74 -100.72 -41.13
C ALA A 497 -9.84 -101.31 -42.24
N ALA A 498 -8.91 -100.50 -42.79
CA ALA A 498 -7.92 -100.97 -43.76
C ALA A 498 -6.89 -101.95 -43.12
N ASN A 499 -6.60 -101.79 -41.83
CA ASN A 499 -5.71 -102.69 -41.08
C ASN A 499 -6.39 -104.03 -40.72
N GLU A 500 -7.71 -104.04 -40.55
CA GLU A 500 -8.52 -105.25 -40.36
C GLU A 500 -8.58 -106.09 -41.65
N GLU A 501 -8.64 -105.47 -42.84
CA GLU A 501 -8.49 -106.18 -44.12
C GLU A 501 -7.09 -106.79 -44.31
N LEU A 502 -6.02 -106.07 -43.91
CA LEU A 502 -4.66 -106.64 -43.91
C LEU A 502 -4.53 -107.84 -42.96
N SER A 503 -5.15 -107.75 -41.78
CA SER A 503 -5.17 -108.85 -40.80
C SER A 503 -5.92 -110.08 -41.33
N ARG A 504 -6.99 -109.87 -42.10
CA ARG A 504 -7.72 -110.95 -42.79
C ARG A 504 -6.87 -111.66 -43.85
N LEU A 505 -6.12 -110.91 -44.66
CA LEU A 505 -5.18 -111.49 -45.64
C LEU A 505 -4.02 -112.24 -44.97
N GLN A 506 -3.59 -111.79 -43.79
CA GLN A 506 -2.54 -112.46 -43.02
C GLN A 506 -3.02 -113.79 -42.39
N ALA A 507 -4.32 -113.93 -42.10
CA ALA A 507 -4.93 -115.19 -41.66
C ALA A 507 -5.07 -116.21 -42.81
N GLU A 508 -5.31 -115.77 -44.04
CA GLU A 508 -5.37 -116.66 -45.22
C GLU A 508 -4.00 -117.27 -45.56
N VAL A 509 -2.89 -116.61 -45.20
CA VAL A 509 -1.51 -117.14 -45.37
C VAL A 509 -1.14 -118.17 -44.30
N GLN A 510 -1.60 -118.00 -43.05
CA GLN A 510 -1.32 -118.95 -41.96
C GLN A 510 -2.05 -120.30 -42.09
N GLN A 511 -3.03 -120.40 -43.00
CA GLN A 511 -3.72 -121.65 -43.31
C GLN A 511 -2.89 -122.60 -44.22
N GLY A 512 -1.79 -122.11 -44.81
CA GLY A 512 -0.97 -122.87 -45.77
C GLY A 512 0.13 -123.76 -45.17
N GLU A 513 0.50 -123.58 -43.91
CA GLU A 513 1.67 -124.25 -43.30
C GLU A 513 1.32 -125.43 -42.37
N GLN A 514 0.18 -126.08 -42.61
CA GLN A 514 -0.08 -127.43 -42.10
C GLN A 514 0.36 -128.49 -43.11
N ASN A 515 1.65 -128.84 -43.09
CA ASN A 515 2.19 -130.21 -43.11
C ASN A 515 3.68 -130.22 -43.47
N ILE A 516 4.52 -130.67 -42.54
CA ILE A 516 5.50 -131.77 -42.68
C ILE A 516 6.38 -131.74 -41.42
N GLY A 517 6.20 -132.75 -40.57
CA GLY A 517 7.12 -133.01 -39.48
C GLY A 517 8.32 -133.85 -39.94
N THR A 518 9.31 -133.95 -39.05
CA THR A 518 10.51 -134.82 -39.08
C THR A 518 11.75 -134.33 -39.88
N ALA A 519 12.60 -133.53 -39.22
CA ALA A 519 14.08 -133.62 -39.30
C ALA A 519 14.77 -132.69 -38.26
N GLU A 520 14.65 -132.98 -36.97
CA GLU A 520 15.18 -132.13 -35.86
C GLU A 520 16.73 -132.05 -35.76
N GLY A 521 17.47 -132.60 -36.74
CA GLY A 521 18.94 -132.62 -36.73
C GLY A 521 19.64 -131.32 -37.16
N GLN A 522 18.96 -130.41 -37.86
CA GLN A 522 19.56 -129.17 -38.40
C GLN A 522 19.37 -127.94 -37.50
N ILE A 523 18.67 -128.10 -36.36
CA ILE A 523 18.32 -127.00 -35.45
C ILE A 523 19.56 -126.45 -34.72
N SER A 524 20.60 -127.26 -34.49
CA SER A 524 21.79 -126.82 -33.74
C SER A 524 22.66 -125.84 -34.50
N THR A 525 22.82 -125.98 -35.82
CA THR A 525 23.66 -125.06 -36.63
C THR A 525 22.97 -123.72 -36.89
N LEU A 526 21.64 -123.64 -36.76
CA LEU A 526 20.89 -122.37 -36.84
C LEU A 526 20.97 -121.58 -35.53
N LYS A 527 21.16 -122.22 -34.38
CA LYS A 527 21.36 -121.54 -33.08
C LYS A 527 22.66 -120.74 -33.04
N GLU A 528 23.76 -121.29 -33.54
CA GLU A 528 25.05 -120.56 -33.59
C GLU A 528 25.02 -119.34 -34.55
N ALA A 529 24.13 -119.34 -35.54
CA ALA A 529 23.86 -118.18 -36.39
C ALA A 529 22.94 -117.15 -35.70
N GLN A 530 21.97 -117.62 -34.91
CA GLN A 530 21.09 -116.80 -34.09
C GLN A 530 21.88 -116.00 -33.03
N ASP A 531 22.86 -116.61 -32.38
CA ASP A 531 23.66 -115.96 -31.34
C ASP A 531 24.51 -114.79 -31.90
N LYS A 532 25.08 -114.95 -33.11
CA LYS A 532 25.84 -113.86 -33.77
C LYS A 532 24.94 -112.69 -34.19
N LEU A 533 23.72 -112.98 -34.67
CA LEU A 533 22.74 -111.94 -34.99
C LEU A 533 22.24 -111.22 -33.72
N LEU A 534 22.22 -111.89 -32.56
CA LEU A 534 21.92 -111.25 -31.27
C LEU A 534 23.05 -110.29 -30.84
N GLU A 535 24.33 -110.65 -31.02
CA GLU A 535 25.45 -109.74 -30.75
C GLU A 535 25.42 -108.48 -31.63
N GLU A 536 25.13 -108.61 -32.94
CA GLU A 536 24.98 -107.45 -33.84
C GLU A 536 23.75 -106.60 -33.49
N LEU A 537 22.65 -107.22 -33.07
CA LEU A 537 21.45 -106.54 -32.60
C LEU A 537 21.71 -105.75 -31.31
N ASP A 538 22.49 -106.30 -30.38
CA ASP A 538 22.84 -105.60 -29.14
C ASP A 538 23.90 -104.51 -29.35
N ALA A 539 24.82 -104.68 -30.32
CA ALA A 539 25.72 -103.61 -30.76
C ALA A 539 24.99 -102.44 -31.43
N THR A 540 23.97 -102.71 -32.27
CA THR A 540 23.14 -101.66 -32.87
C THR A 540 22.23 -100.98 -31.84
N ARG A 541 21.68 -101.72 -30.87
CA ARG A 541 20.98 -101.17 -29.71
C ARG A 541 21.90 -100.30 -28.83
N ALA A 542 23.18 -100.67 -28.65
CA ALA A 542 24.15 -99.85 -27.92
C ALA A 542 24.38 -98.51 -28.61
N ARG A 543 24.66 -98.50 -29.93
CA ARG A 543 24.80 -97.26 -30.72
C ARG A 543 23.53 -96.42 -30.71
N LEU A 544 22.34 -97.03 -30.76
CA LEU A 544 21.07 -96.31 -30.65
C LEU A 544 20.87 -95.65 -29.27
N ARG A 545 21.32 -96.31 -28.18
CA ARG A 545 21.34 -95.70 -26.84
C ARG A 545 22.34 -94.54 -26.79
N GLU A 546 23.52 -94.68 -27.38
CA GLU A 546 24.52 -93.61 -27.45
C GLU A 546 24.01 -92.38 -28.21
N THR A 547 23.40 -92.56 -29.39
CA THR A 547 22.81 -91.45 -30.15
C THR A 547 21.60 -90.83 -29.43
N SER A 548 20.77 -91.64 -28.75
CA SER A 548 19.68 -91.16 -27.91
C SER A 548 20.19 -90.33 -26.72
N ASN A 549 21.25 -90.80 -26.05
CA ASN A 549 21.89 -90.08 -24.94
C ASN A 549 22.50 -88.76 -25.40
N LEU A 550 23.16 -88.74 -26.57
CA LEU A 550 23.70 -87.52 -27.17
C LEU A 550 22.59 -86.53 -27.54
N LEU A 551 21.46 -87.02 -28.08
CA LEU A 551 20.31 -86.19 -28.44
C LEU A 551 19.63 -85.61 -27.19
N THR A 552 19.55 -86.40 -26.11
CA THR A 552 19.08 -85.95 -24.79
C THR A 552 20.02 -84.90 -24.18
N ALA A 553 21.34 -85.08 -24.32
CA ALA A 553 22.34 -84.10 -23.88
C ALA A 553 22.22 -82.78 -24.64
N LEU A 554 22.11 -82.82 -25.98
CA LEU A 554 21.90 -81.64 -26.82
C LEU A 554 20.55 -80.94 -26.54
N GLN A 555 19.49 -81.69 -26.21
CA GLN A 555 18.23 -81.13 -25.73
C GLN A 555 18.41 -80.41 -24.38
N GLY A 556 19.14 -81.02 -23.44
CA GLY A 556 19.51 -80.39 -22.17
C GLY A 556 20.31 -79.11 -22.35
N GLU A 557 21.32 -79.12 -23.23
CA GLU A 557 22.10 -77.92 -23.58
C GLU A 557 21.22 -76.82 -24.19
N LEU A 558 20.34 -77.16 -25.13
CA LEU A 558 19.39 -76.21 -25.72
C LEU A 558 18.42 -75.62 -24.67
N GLU A 559 17.94 -76.42 -23.72
CA GLU A 559 17.14 -75.93 -22.60
C GLU A 559 17.94 -75.01 -21.67
N THR A 560 19.20 -75.34 -21.34
CA THR A 560 20.03 -74.46 -20.51
C THR A 560 20.34 -73.14 -21.20
N GLN A 561 20.59 -73.14 -22.52
CA GLN A 561 20.75 -71.90 -23.30
C GLN A 561 19.47 -71.07 -23.32
N LYS A 562 18.30 -71.70 -23.52
CA LYS A 562 17.00 -70.99 -23.41
C LYS A 562 16.81 -70.35 -22.04
N ARG A 563 17.01 -71.10 -20.94
CA ARG A 563 16.92 -70.57 -19.57
C ARG A 563 17.93 -69.44 -19.31
N GLN A 564 19.15 -69.53 -19.84
CA GLN A 564 20.16 -68.46 -19.74
C GLN A 564 19.78 -67.21 -20.54
N HIS A 565 19.18 -67.36 -21.73
CA HIS A 565 18.68 -66.24 -22.51
C HIS A 565 17.46 -65.59 -21.85
N GLU A 566 16.50 -66.37 -21.34
CA GLU A 566 15.35 -65.88 -20.58
C GLU A 566 15.78 -65.12 -19.32
N ALA A 567 16.73 -65.67 -18.54
CA ALA A 567 17.29 -65.00 -17.37
C ALA A 567 17.94 -63.65 -17.74
N LYS A 568 18.76 -63.59 -18.80
CA LYS A 568 19.35 -62.34 -19.30
C LYS A 568 18.28 -61.33 -19.75
N LEU A 569 17.20 -61.80 -20.35
CA LEU A 569 16.09 -60.97 -20.82
C LEU A 569 15.26 -60.41 -19.65
N ILE A 570 15.15 -61.15 -18.56
CA ILE A 570 14.57 -60.68 -17.30
C ILE A 570 15.47 -59.62 -16.67
N THR A 571 16.77 -59.88 -16.50
CA THR A 571 17.69 -58.92 -15.87
C THR A 571 17.78 -57.60 -16.65
N THR A 572 17.82 -57.63 -18.00
CA THR A 572 17.82 -56.38 -18.78
C THR A 572 16.49 -55.62 -18.67
N LYS A 573 15.36 -56.31 -18.59
CA LYS A 573 14.05 -55.67 -18.33
C LYS A 573 13.96 -55.06 -16.93
N GLU A 574 14.54 -55.72 -15.92
CA GLU A 574 14.61 -55.20 -14.55
C GLU A 574 15.54 -53.99 -14.46
N GLU A 575 16.69 -54.01 -15.14
CA GLU A 575 17.61 -52.87 -15.24
C GLU A 575 16.98 -51.66 -15.95
N GLU A 576 16.30 -51.86 -17.08
CA GLU A 576 15.58 -50.77 -17.76
C GLU A 576 14.39 -50.26 -16.94
N LYS A 577 13.66 -51.14 -16.26
CA LYS A 577 12.61 -50.73 -15.32
C LYS A 577 13.18 -49.86 -14.19
N LEU A 578 14.28 -50.27 -13.57
CA LEU A 578 14.94 -49.50 -12.52
C LEU A 578 15.45 -48.13 -13.02
N LYS A 579 15.90 -48.01 -14.27
CA LYS A 579 16.24 -46.73 -14.89
C LYS A 579 15.01 -45.83 -15.08
N MET A 580 13.90 -46.39 -15.55
CA MET A 580 12.64 -45.67 -15.72
C MET A 580 12.05 -45.22 -14.38
N ASP A 581 12.00 -46.11 -13.38
CA ASP A 581 11.54 -45.80 -12.02
C ASP A 581 12.42 -44.71 -11.38
N LYS A 582 13.75 -44.74 -11.61
CA LYS A 582 14.67 -43.69 -11.15
C LYS A 582 14.44 -42.35 -11.87
N MET A 583 14.25 -42.35 -13.20
CA MET A 583 13.92 -41.12 -13.93
C MET A 583 12.57 -40.52 -13.50
N ALA A 584 11.57 -41.37 -13.25
CA ALA A 584 10.28 -40.93 -12.70
C ALA A 584 10.47 -40.27 -11.33
N LEU A 585 11.20 -40.90 -10.41
CA LEU A 585 11.50 -40.33 -9.09
C LEU A 585 12.30 -39.02 -9.17
N GLU A 586 13.29 -38.93 -10.07
CA GLU A 586 14.06 -37.70 -10.29
C GLU A 586 13.20 -36.57 -10.87
N LEU A 587 12.18 -36.89 -11.67
CA LEU A 587 11.20 -35.92 -12.15
C LEU A 587 10.24 -35.51 -11.03
N GLU A 588 9.66 -36.45 -10.29
CA GLU A 588 8.79 -36.16 -9.14
C GLU A 588 9.49 -35.28 -8.10
N LEU A 589 10.76 -35.55 -7.78
CA LEU A 589 11.57 -34.73 -6.87
C LEU A 589 11.82 -33.30 -7.42
N LYS A 590 12.05 -33.15 -8.74
CA LYS A 590 12.17 -31.83 -9.37
C LYS A 590 10.86 -31.07 -9.35
N TRP A 591 9.74 -31.71 -9.69
CA TRP A 591 8.40 -31.11 -9.69
C TRP A 591 7.94 -30.74 -8.29
N THR A 592 8.21 -31.57 -7.28
CA THR A 592 7.88 -31.26 -5.88
C THR A 592 8.73 -30.13 -5.33
N GLU A 593 10.03 -30.06 -5.64
CA GLU A 593 10.85 -28.93 -5.21
C GLU A 593 10.51 -27.63 -5.95
N THR A 594 10.21 -27.64 -7.25
CA THR A 594 9.71 -26.44 -7.94
C THR A 594 8.37 -25.99 -7.38
N LEU A 595 7.42 -26.89 -7.15
CA LEU A 595 6.15 -26.56 -6.50
C LEU A 595 6.36 -26.00 -5.08
N ARG A 596 7.32 -26.55 -4.32
CA ARG A 596 7.68 -26.05 -2.98
C ARG A 596 8.31 -24.66 -3.04
N GLN A 597 9.10 -24.36 -4.07
CA GLN A 597 9.70 -23.04 -4.30
C GLN A 597 8.65 -22.01 -4.72
N GLU A 598 7.74 -22.34 -5.65
CA GLU A 598 6.64 -21.43 -6.00
C GLU A 598 5.67 -21.21 -4.83
N CYS A 599 5.32 -22.25 -4.07
CA CYS A 599 4.57 -22.10 -2.82
C CYS A 599 5.34 -21.33 -1.73
N LYS A 600 6.67 -21.24 -1.81
CA LYS A 600 7.48 -20.41 -0.90
C LYS A 600 7.44 -18.95 -1.35
N LYS A 601 7.63 -18.66 -2.65
CA LYS A 601 7.50 -17.32 -3.24
C LYS A 601 6.13 -16.71 -2.97
N LEU A 602 5.04 -17.43 -3.28
CA LEU A 602 3.67 -16.97 -3.01
C LEU A 602 3.40 -16.68 -1.52
N ARG A 603 4.13 -17.32 -0.59
CA ARG A 603 4.07 -17.04 0.85
C ARG A 603 4.99 -15.90 1.31
N GLU A 604 5.95 -15.51 0.48
CA GLU A 604 6.84 -14.37 0.71
C GLU A 604 6.17 -13.13 0.10
N GLU A 605 5.68 -13.19 -1.14
CA GLU A 605 4.83 -12.20 -1.81
C GLU A 605 3.61 -11.82 -0.95
N LEU A 606 2.80 -12.79 -0.49
CA LEU A 606 1.63 -12.50 0.38
C LEU A 606 2.00 -11.88 1.74
N LYS A 607 3.24 -12.07 2.22
CA LYS A 607 3.73 -11.39 3.43
C LYS A 607 4.23 -9.99 3.14
N GLU A 608 4.85 -9.79 1.99
CA GLU A 608 5.28 -8.48 1.51
C GLU A 608 4.05 -7.61 1.25
N GLU A 609 3.02 -8.09 0.54
CA GLU A 609 1.72 -7.41 0.40
C GLU A 609 1.10 -7.08 1.76
N HIS A 610 1.03 -8.02 2.71
CA HIS A 610 0.46 -7.75 4.03
C HIS A 610 1.28 -6.72 4.83
N GLU A 611 2.61 -6.72 4.71
CA GLU A 611 3.46 -5.72 5.38
C GLU A 611 3.42 -4.35 4.66
N GLU A 612 3.27 -4.31 3.34
CA GLU A 612 3.01 -3.07 2.58
C GLU A 612 1.64 -2.46 2.92
N ASP A 613 0.58 -3.28 3.02
CA ASP A 613 -0.74 -2.87 3.49
C ASP A 613 -0.67 -2.35 4.93
N LYS A 614 0.06 -3.04 5.81
CA LYS A 614 0.26 -2.64 7.21
C LYS A 614 1.07 -1.35 7.33
N VAL A 615 2.13 -1.17 6.53
CA VAL A 615 2.91 0.08 6.46
C VAL A 615 2.06 1.21 5.88
N SER A 616 1.26 0.94 4.86
CA SER A 616 0.34 1.92 4.25
C SER A 616 -0.75 2.37 5.23
N ALA A 617 -1.38 1.44 5.94
CA ALA A 617 -2.37 1.73 6.97
C ALA A 617 -1.76 2.51 8.16
N LEU A 618 -0.54 2.15 8.59
CA LEU A 618 0.19 2.90 9.63
C LEU A 618 0.58 4.30 9.16
N SER A 619 0.99 4.46 7.89
CA SER A 619 1.32 5.74 7.28
C SER A 619 0.09 6.66 7.18
N GLN A 620 -1.05 6.12 6.71
CA GLN A 620 -2.32 6.85 6.67
C GLN A 620 -2.81 7.24 8.08
N LEU A 621 -2.67 6.35 9.07
CA LEU A 621 -3.01 6.65 10.46
C LEU A 621 -2.09 7.75 11.04
N ALA A 622 -0.78 7.69 10.76
CA ALA A 622 0.18 8.71 11.17
C ALA A 622 -0.10 10.06 10.50
N GLN A 623 -0.42 10.08 9.21
CA GLN A 623 -0.81 11.28 8.47
C GLN A 623 -2.10 11.91 9.02
N SER A 624 -3.13 11.09 9.29
CA SER A 624 -4.36 11.53 9.96
C SER A 624 -4.05 12.13 11.34
N LYS A 625 -3.16 11.50 12.13
CA LYS A 625 -2.78 12.02 13.46
C LYS A 625 -1.95 13.30 13.39
N GLU A 626 -1.05 13.45 12.42
CA GLU A 626 -0.34 14.72 12.19
C GLU A 626 -1.32 15.83 11.76
N GLN A 627 -2.34 15.50 10.97
CA GLN A 627 -3.38 16.45 10.54
C GLN A 627 -4.35 16.85 11.68
N ASP A 628 -4.73 15.89 12.54
CA ASP A 628 -5.44 16.16 13.80
C ASP A 628 -4.60 17.08 14.71
N LEU A 629 -3.30 16.78 14.87
CA LEU A 629 -2.38 17.58 15.68
C LEU A 629 -2.12 18.96 15.07
N SER A 630 -2.04 19.09 13.75
CA SER A 630 -1.84 20.39 13.09
C SER A 630 -3.08 21.27 13.22
N SER A 631 -4.29 20.72 13.00
CA SER A 631 -5.54 21.46 13.20
C SER A 631 -5.77 21.85 14.67
N ALA A 632 -5.42 20.97 15.61
CA ALA A 632 -5.41 21.30 17.04
C ALA A 632 -4.41 22.42 17.35
N ARG A 633 -3.15 22.32 16.89
CA ARG A 633 -2.13 23.37 17.03
C ARG A 633 -2.60 24.70 16.46
N GLU A 634 -3.15 24.73 15.24
CA GLU A 634 -3.68 25.96 14.65
C GLU A 634 -4.87 26.52 15.46
N SER A 635 -5.77 25.68 15.98
CA SER A 635 -6.89 26.15 16.80
C SER A 635 -6.42 26.79 18.11
N TRP A 636 -5.41 26.20 18.76
CA TRP A 636 -4.77 26.77 19.93
C TRP A 636 -3.95 28.02 19.61
N GLN A 637 -3.28 28.05 18.46
CA GLN A 637 -2.51 29.20 18.02
C GLN A 637 -3.43 30.41 17.72
N ARG A 638 -4.55 30.19 17.02
CA ARG A 638 -5.63 31.21 16.91
C ARG A 638 -6.15 31.64 18.27
N LYS A 639 -6.31 30.72 19.23
CA LYS A 639 -6.72 31.06 20.61
C LYS A 639 -5.69 31.92 21.35
N VAL A 640 -4.40 31.67 21.12
CA VAL A 640 -3.30 32.48 21.67
C VAL A 640 -3.26 33.84 20.98
N GLU A 641 -3.47 33.91 19.66
CA GLU A 641 -3.57 35.15 18.89
C GLU A 641 -4.77 36.00 19.37
N ASP A 642 -5.98 35.42 19.50
CA ASP A 642 -7.17 36.06 20.09
C ASP A 642 -6.88 36.66 21.48
N LEU A 643 -6.16 35.92 22.34
CA LEU A 643 -5.83 36.34 23.70
C LEU A 643 -4.73 37.41 23.72
N LEU A 644 -3.77 37.35 22.81
CA LEU A 644 -2.75 38.39 22.63
C LEU A 644 -3.35 39.69 22.09
N GLU A 645 -4.33 39.64 21.18
CA GLU A 645 -5.12 40.80 20.76
C GLU A 645 -5.95 41.38 21.90
N GLN A 646 -6.62 40.55 22.70
CA GLN A 646 -7.33 41.02 23.89
C GLN A 646 -6.40 41.67 24.92
N ILE A 647 -5.20 41.10 25.13
CA ILE A 647 -4.17 41.69 25.99
C ILE A 647 -3.64 43.00 25.39
N SER A 648 -3.49 43.13 24.07
CA SER A 648 -3.03 44.36 23.43
C SER A 648 -4.08 45.47 23.52
N LEU A 649 -5.35 45.16 23.30
CA LEU A 649 -6.49 46.07 23.49
C LEU A 649 -6.63 46.51 24.96
N LEU A 650 -6.48 45.61 25.92
CA LEU A 650 -6.47 45.94 27.35
C LEU A 650 -5.27 46.82 27.72
N LYS A 651 -4.07 46.55 27.20
CA LYS A 651 -2.89 47.41 27.38
C LYS A 651 -3.12 48.80 26.81
N GLN A 652 -3.62 48.90 25.58
CA GLN A 652 -3.90 50.19 24.92
C GLN A 652 -4.99 50.97 25.67
N SER A 653 -6.01 50.30 26.20
CA SER A 653 -7.04 50.91 27.05
C SER A 653 -6.47 51.44 28.37
N LEU A 654 -5.63 50.64 29.04
CA LEU A 654 -4.92 51.05 30.27
C LEU A 654 -3.94 52.19 30.02
N GLU A 655 -3.21 52.18 28.91
CA GLU A 655 -2.25 53.23 28.52
C GLU A 655 -2.98 54.53 28.13
N MET A 656 -4.15 54.42 27.49
CA MET A 656 -5.04 55.56 27.26
C MET A 656 -5.59 56.12 28.58
N GLN A 657 -6.02 55.29 29.52
CA GLN A 657 -6.43 55.75 30.86
C GLN A 657 -5.27 56.35 31.65
N LEU A 658 -4.07 55.77 31.56
CA LEU A 658 -2.87 56.27 32.21
C LEU A 658 -2.52 57.66 31.66
N SER A 659 -2.48 57.82 30.33
CA SER A 659 -2.20 59.11 29.69
C SER A 659 -3.26 60.16 30.00
N GLN A 660 -4.55 59.81 30.06
CA GLN A 660 -5.62 60.71 30.52
C GLN A 660 -5.47 61.11 32.00
N SER A 661 -5.08 60.17 32.86
CA SER A 661 -4.78 60.47 34.28
C SER A 661 -3.54 61.36 34.44
N GLN A 662 -2.52 61.14 33.60
CA GLN A 662 -1.28 61.89 33.59
C GLN A 662 -1.47 63.30 33.03
N SER A 663 -2.28 63.47 31.98
CA SER A 663 -2.63 64.80 31.47
C SER A 663 -3.47 65.58 32.48
N SER A 664 -4.39 64.91 33.19
CA SER A 664 -5.17 65.52 34.27
C SER A 664 -4.27 65.93 35.45
N LEU A 665 -3.30 65.09 35.82
CA LEU A 665 -2.29 65.39 36.83
C LEU A 665 -1.41 66.58 36.41
N GLN A 666 -0.96 66.62 35.16
CA GLN A 666 -0.16 67.73 34.61
C GLN A 666 -0.94 69.05 34.59
N GLN A 667 -2.22 69.01 34.21
CA GLN A 667 -3.09 70.19 34.28
C GLN A 667 -3.24 70.70 35.73
N LEU A 668 -3.48 69.79 36.69
CA LEU A 668 -3.61 70.15 38.10
C LEU A 668 -2.29 70.64 38.70
N GLN A 669 -1.15 70.03 38.34
CA GLN A 669 0.19 70.50 38.70
C GLN A 669 0.47 71.87 38.10
N HIS A 670 0.03 72.14 36.87
CA HIS A 670 0.18 73.45 36.25
C HIS A 670 -0.67 74.50 36.97
N GLN A 671 -1.93 74.19 37.31
CA GLN A 671 -2.79 75.07 38.13
C GLN A 671 -2.16 75.38 39.49
N PHE A 672 -1.70 74.36 40.24
CA PHE A 672 -0.98 74.60 41.50
C PHE A 672 0.32 75.38 41.32
N SER A 673 1.03 75.21 40.20
CA SER A 673 2.22 76.02 39.91
C SER A 673 1.86 77.49 39.67
N GLN A 674 0.79 77.77 38.93
CA GLN A 674 0.26 79.11 38.68
C GLN A 674 -0.24 79.77 39.97
N GLU A 675 -1.00 79.06 40.81
CA GLU A 675 -1.46 79.56 42.11
C GLU A 675 -0.29 79.88 43.04
N ARG A 676 0.71 78.99 43.11
CA ARG A 676 1.92 79.19 43.93
C ARG A 676 2.77 80.36 43.43
N GLU A 677 2.84 80.57 42.13
CA GLU A 677 3.55 81.69 41.50
C GLU A 677 2.79 83.01 41.69
N HIS A 678 1.46 83.00 41.61
CA HIS A 678 0.59 84.12 41.94
C HIS A 678 0.71 84.53 43.42
N LEU A 679 0.66 83.56 44.35
CA LEU A 679 0.88 83.80 45.78
C LEU A 679 2.30 84.32 46.06
N ARG A 680 3.31 83.85 45.32
CA ARG A 680 4.67 84.37 45.41
C ARG A 680 4.75 85.82 44.97
N MET A 681 4.11 86.18 43.84
CA MET A 681 4.02 87.57 43.39
C MET A 681 3.32 88.46 44.43
N GLN A 682 2.20 88.00 45.02
CA GLN A 682 1.52 88.74 46.09
C GLN A 682 2.42 88.94 47.33
N LEU A 683 3.22 87.93 47.71
CA LEU A 683 4.18 88.05 48.81
C LEU A 683 5.32 89.02 48.48
N ASP A 684 5.88 88.98 47.27
CA ASP A 684 6.91 89.93 46.82
C ASP A 684 6.34 91.36 46.73
N GLU A 685 5.09 91.55 46.28
CA GLU A 685 4.39 92.84 46.29
C GLU A 685 4.20 93.37 47.71
N LEU A 686 3.69 92.55 48.64
CA LEU A 686 3.57 92.92 50.06
C LEU A 686 4.92 93.21 50.72
N GLN A 687 5.96 92.47 50.37
CA GLN A 687 7.32 92.69 50.87
C GLN A 687 7.92 93.99 50.32
N THR A 688 7.75 94.28 49.04
CA THR A 688 8.21 95.56 48.45
C THR A 688 7.40 96.75 48.96
N GLU A 689 6.10 96.61 49.22
CA GLU A 689 5.32 97.61 49.96
C GLU A 689 5.87 97.83 51.37
N HIS A 690 6.16 96.76 52.11
CA HIS A 690 6.72 96.87 53.46
C HIS A 690 8.08 97.57 53.44
N GLN A 691 8.97 97.20 52.51
CA GLN A 691 10.26 97.87 52.31
C GLN A 691 10.09 99.35 51.94
N ARG A 692 9.16 99.70 51.05
CA ARG A 692 8.83 101.11 50.70
C ARG A 692 8.23 101.90 51.87
N ARG A 693 7.53 101.24 52.80
CA ARG A 693 7.03 101.86 54.05
C ARG A 693 8.18 102.06 55.04
N GLN A 694 9.07 101.08 55.17
CA GLN A 694 10.26 101.14 56.02
C GLN A 694 11.26 102.21 55.55
N GLN A 695 11.52 102.29 54.24
CA GLN A 695 12.35 103.35 53.63
C GLN A 695 11.75 104.74 53.89
N ARG A 696 10.45 104.95 53.64
CA ARG A 696 9.79 106.22 53.96
C ARG A 696 9.86 106.58 55.44
N LEU A 697 9.76 105.60 56.34
CA LEU A 697 9.94 105.82 57.77
C LEU A 697 11.39 106.19 58.13
N GLN A 698 12.38 105.54 57.50
CA GLN A 698 13.80 105.87 57.65
C GLN A 698 14.15 107.25 57.11
N GLU A 699 13.60 107.64 55.95
CA GLU A 699 13.77 108.99 55.36
C GLU A 699 13.20 110.07 56.28
N VAL A 700 11.99 109.89 56.81
CA VAL A 700 11.36 110.79 57.79
C VAL A 700 12.15 110.85 59.09
N HIS A 701 12.73 109.73 59.55
CA HIS A 701 13.60 109.73 60.72
C HIS A 701 14.92 110.48 60.46
N CYS A 702 15.54 110.26 59.30
CA CYS A 702 16.78 110.94 58.91
C CYS A 702 16.58 112.45 58.74
N SER A 703 15.47 112.90 58.14
CA SER A 703 15.18 114.34 58.04
C SER A 703 14.95 114.97 59.42
N ALA A 704 14.18 114.31 60.30
CA ALA A 704 13.97 114.77 61.67
C ALA A 704 15.27 114.84 62.48
N VAL A 705 16.16 113.85 62.36
CA VAL A 705 17.49 113.87 62.99
C VAL A 705 18.35 115.01 62.43
N GLN A 706 18.39 115.19 61.11
CA GLN A 706 19.13 116.31 60.50
C GLN A 706 18.58 117.67 60.92
N ASP A 707 17.26 117.83 61.09
CA ASP A 707 16.67 119.09 61.54
C ASP A 707 16.95 119.37 63.03
N LEU A 708 16.98 118.34 63.87
CA LEU A 708 17.46 118.42 65.26
C LEU A 708 18.96 118.77 65.33
N GLU A 709 19.79 118.18 64.48
CA GLU A 709 21.22 118.51 64.38
C GLU A 709 21.43 119.94 63.89
N ARG A 710 20.70 120.39 62.87
CA ARG A 710 20.71 121.79 62.39
C ARG A 710 20.25 122.76 63.47
N ALA A 711 19.26 122.39 64.28
CA ALA A 711 18.83 123.19 65.43
C ALA A 711 19.95 123.28 66.48
N ARG A 712 20.50 122.14 66.93
CA ARG A 712 21.62 122.09 67.87
C ARG A 712 22.85 122.87 67.37
N GLN A 713 23.15 122.83 66.07
CA GLN A 713 24.24 123.60 65.48
C GLN A 713 23.96 125.11 65.45
N ARG A 714 22.70 125.53 65.26
CA ARG A 714 22.29 126.93 65.42
C ARG A 714 22.45 127.38 66.86
N ASP A 715 21.94 126.60 67.82
CA ASP A 715 22.06 126.91 69.26
C ASP A 715 23.52 127.02 69.71
N LEU A 716 24.39 126.10 69.26
CA LEU A 716 25.83 126.15 69.52
C LEU A 716 26.50 127.37 68.90
N LYS A 717 26.15 127.75 67.66
CA LYS A 717 26.68 128.97 67.03
C LYS A 717 26.23 130.23 67.76
N GLU A 718 24.96 130.32 68.17
CA GLU A 718 24.49 131.45 68.98
C GLU A 718 25.20 131.51 70.34
N LEU A 719 25.45 130.37 70.99
CA LEU A 719 26.24 130.30 72.22
C LEU A 719 27.69 130.76 72.00
N GLU A 720 28.36 130.29 70.95
CA GLU A 720 29.70 130.74 70.59
C GLU A 720 29.74 132.24 70.24
N GLU A 721 28.75 132.76 69.50
CA GLU A 721 28.67 134.16 69.12
C GLU A 721 28.41 135.05 70.34
N ARG A 722 27.55 134.64 71.27
CA ARG A 722 27.36 135.33 72.56
C ARG A 722 28.65 135.33 73.39
N LEU A 723 29.37 134.20 73.43
CA LEU A 723 30.66 134.10 74.14
C LEU A 723 31.74 134.99 73.49
N ARG A 724 31.82 135.00 72.15
CA ARG A 724 32.73 135.86 71.37
C ARG A 724 32.40 137.34 71.56
N HIS A 725 31.13 137.74 71.57
CA HIS A 725 30.72 139.11 71.86
C HIS A 725 31.06 139.52 73.29
N HIS A 726 30.88 138.62 74.27
CA HIS A 726 31.24 138.89 75.66
C HIS A 726 32.75 139.14 75.80
N HIS A 727 33.59 138.21 75.30
CA HIS A 727 35.05 138.40 75.26
C HIS A 727 35.49 139.62 74.44
N HIS A 728 34.78 139.99 73.36
CA HIS A 728 35.12 141.18 72.60
C HIS A 728 34.83 142.46 73.40
N ALA A 729 33.70 142.52 74.12
CA ALA A 729 33.35 143.65 75.00
C ALA A 729 34.30 143.76 76.21
N GLU A 730 34.67 142.63 76.81
CA GLU A 730 35.71 142.57 77.86
C GLU A 730 37.06 143.07 77.34
N LEU A 731 37.49 142.63 76.15
CA LEU A 731 38.73 143.10 75.53
C LEU A 731 38.66 144.56 75.07
N GLN A 732 37.50 145.08 74.65
CA GLN A 732 37.33 146.50 74.31
C GLN A 732 37.40 147.39 75.55
N SER A 733 36.66 147.08 76.62
CA SER A 733 36.73 147.85 77.87
C SER A 733 38.14 147.85 78.47
N LEU A 734 38.83 146.70 78.44
CA LEU A 734 40.23 146.59 78.87
C LEU A 734 41.17 147.44 77.97
N ARG A 735 40.99 147.41 76.64
CA ARG A 735 41.78 148.23 75.70
C ARG A 735 41.52 149.73 75.84
N GLU A 736 40.30 150.15 76.14
CA GLU A 736 39.96 151.56 76.35
C GLU A 736 40.55 152.10 77.65
N ALA A 737 40.53 151.30 78.73
CA ALA A 737 41.24 151.61 79.97
C ALA A 737 42.76 151.73 79.75
N HIS A 738 43.38 150.78 79.04
CA HIS A 738 44.80 150.85 78.70
C HIS A 738 45.13 152.03 77.78
N ARG A 739 44.27 152.39 76.83
CA ARG A 739 44.48 153.55 75.94
C ARG A 739 44.57 154.85 76.74
N GLN A 740 43.60 155.10 77.63
CA GLN A 740 43.58 156.32 78.46
C GLN A 740 44.79 156.40 79.41
N SER A 741 45.27 155.26 79.92
CA SER A 741 46.49 155.20 80.74
C SER A 741 47.79 155.40 79.94
N ILE A 742 47.85 154.98 78.67
CA ILE A 742 49.02 155.15 77.81
C ILE A 742 49.09 156.58 77.25
N GLU A 743 47.94 157.20 76.95
CA GLU A 743 47.85 158.54 76.36
C GLU A 743 48.28 159.64 77.35
N THR A 744 48.10 159.40 78.66
CA THR A 744 48.59 160.26 79.75
C THR A 744 50.08 160.05 80.06
N LEU A 745 50.58 158.81 80.05
CA LEU A 745 52.01 158.50 80.23
C LEU A 745 52.90 158.94 79.05
N LYS A 746 52.35 159.00 77.82
CA LYS A 746 53.10 159.47 76.64
C LYS A 746 53.44 160.95 76.71
N GLN A 747 52.48 161.82 77.06
CA GLN A 747 52.70 163.27 77.11
C GLN A 747 53.75 163.70 78.14
N GLN A 748 54.03 162.87 79.15
CA GLN A 748 55.02 163.12 80.20
C GLN A 748 56.40 162.52 79.90
N SER A 749 56.50 161.47 79.07
CA SER A 749 57.76 160.79 78.75
C SER A 749 58.45 161.30 77.48
N GLU A 750 57.72 161.98 76.58
CA GLU A 750 58.27 162.52 75.32
C GLU A 750 59.17 163.78 75.49
N GLN A 751 59.20 164.42 76.67
CA GLN A 751 60.08 165.58 76.91
C GLN A 751 61.44 165.23 77.54
N GLU A 752 61.57 164.10 78.25
CA GLU A 752 62.81 163.77 78.99
C GLU A 752 63.67 162.70 78.28
N LEU A 753 63.09 161.86 77.43
CA LEU A 753 63.83 160.84 76.65
C LEU A 753 64.60 161.41 75.43
N GLN A 754 64.83 162.72 75.39
CA GLN A 754 65.69 163.37 74.39
C GLN A 754 67.13 163.57 74.89
N THR A 755 67.43 163.31 76.17
CA THR A 755 68.76 163.46 76.78
C THR A 755 69.39 162.13 77.26
N LEU A 756 68.90 160.98 76.77
CA LEU A 756 69.54 159.67 76.99
C LEU A 756 70.29 159.20 75.72
N ARG A 757 71.30 159.98 75.31
CA ARG A 757 72.09 159.73 74.08
C ARG A 757 73.60 160.05 74.13
N PHE A 758 74.21 160.35 75.29
CA PHE A 758 75.65 160.68 75.31
C PHE A 758 76.56 160.00 76.34
N GLU A 759 76.04 159.28 77.32
CA GLU A 759 76.87 158.54 78.30
C GLU A 759 76.29 157.10 78.32
N LEU A 760 76.88 156.17 77.56
CA LEU A 760 78.01 155.30 77.96
C LEU A 760 77.61 154.37 79.11
N GLU A 761 77.70 153.05 78.91
CA GLU A 761 78.86 152.26 79.38
C GLU A 761 79.22 152.63 80.83
N ASP A 762 79.09 151.73 81.80
CA ASP A 762 79.57 150.34 81.71
C ASP A 762 78.87 149.43 82.75
N GLU A 763 79.29 148.17 82.78
CA GLU A 763 79.12 147.19 83.86
C GLU A 763 77.69 146.63 84.10
N GLY A 764 77.49 145.33 84.34
CA GLY A 764 78.46 144.26 84.50
C GLY A 764 78.17 143.40 85.73
N LYS A 765 77.57 142.21 85.52
CA LYS A 765 77.16 141.21 86.55
C LYS A 765 75.88 141.65 87.31
N ALA A 766 74.93 140.79 87.64
CA ALA A 766 75.03 139.40 88.09
C ALA A 766 74.19 138.42 87.23
N MET A 767 74.63 137.20 86.93
CA MET A 767 74.86 136.07 87.86
C MET A 767 73.63 135.66 88.68
N LEU A 768 72.83 134.71 88.17
CA LEU A 768 72.47 133.42 88.80
C LEU A 768 71.25 132.77 88.10
N GLY A 769 71.22 131.43 88.04
CA GLY A 769 70.02 130.68 87.57
C GLY A 769 70.25 129.57 86.53
N LYS A 770 71.47 129.37 86.01
CA LYS A 770 71.70 128.52 84.81
C LYS A 770 72.42 127.17 85.06
N VAL A 771 72.35 126.59 86.26
CA VAL A 771 73.18 125.41 86.62
C VAL A 771 72.43 124.23 87.30
N VAL A 772 71.14 124.35 87.67
CA VAL A 772 70.44 123.28 88.44
C VAL A 772 69.33 122.54 87.67
N GLU A 773 68.61 123.16 86.73
CA GLU A 773 67.52 122.47 85.99
C GLU A 773 67.99 121.55 84.85
N SER A 774 69.27 121.61 84.45
CA SER A 774 69.76 120.95 83.23
C SER A 774 70.25 119.50 83.43
N SER A 775 70.51 119.04 84.67
CA SER A 775 70.99 117.68 84.93
C SER A 775 69.84 116.67 85.02
N LEU A 776 68.86 116.94 85.89
CA LEU A 776 67.75 116.01 86.18
C LEU A 776 66.80 115.77 84.99
N ARG A 777 66.72 116.69 84.00
CA ARG A 777 65.96 116.48 82.76
C ARG A 777 66.68 115.62 81.72
N SER A 778 67.99 115.37 81.85
CA SER A 778 68.75 114.57 80.87
C SER A 778 68.64 113.07 81.16
N GLU A 779 68.82 112.67 82.41
CA GLU A 779 68.82 111.26 82.82
C GLU A 779 67.45 110.59 82.68
N LEU A 780 66.37 111.28 83.07
CA LEU A 780 65.00 110.76 82.94
C LEU A 780 64.60 110.51 81.47
N ASN A 781 65.02 111.39 80.56
CA ASN A 781 64.76 111.22 79.12
C ASN A 781 65.59 110.07 78.52
N HIS A 782 66.80 109.83 79.02
CA HIS A 782 67.63 108.72 78.56
C HIS A 782 67.04 107.35 78.94
N ILE A 783 66.54 107.21 80.18
CA ILE A 783 65.90 105.98 80.67
C ILE A 783 64.58 105.70 79.93
N HIS A 784 63.74 106.71 79.70
CA HIS A 784 62.51 106.53 78.92
C HIS A 784 62.78 106.17 77.45
N ALA A 785 63.81 106.75 76.82
CA ALA A 785 64.18 106.42 75.45
C ALA A 785 64.65 104.96 75.32
N SER A 786 65.52 104.49 76.22
CA SER A 786 66.05 103.12 76.17
C SER A 786 64.97 102.05 76.39
N ALA A 787 64.01 102.29 77.29
CA ALA A 787 62.88 101.38 77.53
C ALA A 787 61.94 101.26 76.31
N ILE A 788 61.64 102.38 75.64
CA ILE A 788 60.80 102.39 74.43
C ILE A 788 61.51 101.69 73.26
N GLU A 789 62.81 101.89 73.11
CA GLU A 789 63.59 101.24 72.05
C GLU A 789 63.68 99.72 72.26
N HIS A 790 63.86 99.25 73.50
CA HIS A 790 63.86 97.83 73.83
C HIS A 790 62.49 97.17 73.58
N LEU A 791 61.39 97.82 73.98
CA LEU A 791 60.02 97.36 73.70
C LEU A 791 59.69 97.32 72.19
N ARG A 792 60.24 98.24 71.41
CA ARG A 792 60.16 98.18 69.94
C ARG A 792 60.93 97.00 69.38
N GLN A 793 62.16 96.75 69.84
CA GLN A 793 62.98 95.65 69.35
C GLN A 793 62.36 94.28 69.65
N THR A 794 61.81 94.06 70.86
CA THR A 794 61.12 92.80 71.19
C THR A 794 59.86 92.61 70.35
N HIS A 795 58.98 93.60 70.25
CA HIS A 795 57.78 93.52 69.40
C HIS A 795 58.14 93.33 67.91
N GLN A 796 59.26 93.89 67.44
CA GLN A 796 59.70 93.75 66.07
C GLN A 796 60.28 92.35 65.79
N GLN A 797 60.97 91.73 66.77
CA GLN A 797 61.39 90.33 66.69
C GLN A 797 60.20 89.37 66.75
N GLU A 798 59.26 89.54 67.68
CA GLU A 798 58.05 88.72 67.81
C GLU A 798 57.17 88.81 66.54
N SER A 799 56.97 90.02 66.00
CA SER A 799 56.23 90.21 64.75
C SER A 799 56.93 89.57 63.55
N ALA A 800 58.26 89.53 63.52
CA ALA A 800 59.02 88.84 62.48
C ALA A 800 58.91 87.31 62.62
N ALA A 801 58.98 86.78 63.84
CA ALA A 801 58.85 85.35 64.11
C ALA A 801 57.46 84.82 63.72
N SER A 802 56.38 85.49 64.16
CA SER A 802 55.01 85.09 63.79
C SER A 802 54.74 85.19 62.29
N LYS A 803 55.36 86.14 61.58
CA LYS A 803 55.28 86.20 60.11
C LYS A 803 56.00 85.04 59.44
N ALA A 804 57.19 84.67 59.90
CA ALA A 804 57.95 83.55 59.36
C ALA A 804 57.24 82.19 59.56
N GLU A 805 56.57 81.99 60.71
CA GLU A 805 55.73 80.80 60.92
C GLU A 805 54.47 80.79 60.05
N LEU A 806 53.84 81.96 59.83
CA LEU A 806 52.71 82.08 58.90
C LEU A 806 53.13 81.80 57.45
N GLU A 807 54.28 82.32 57.00
CA GLU A 807 54.81 82.04 55.66
C GLU A 807 55.15 80.56 55.48
N LYS A 808 55.74 79.91 56.50
CA LYS A 808 56.05 78.47 56.49
C LYS A 808 54.78 77.61 56.42
N THR A 809 53.73 77.97 57.18
CA THR A 809 52.45 77.24 57.13
C THR A 809 51.70 77.47 55.83
N LEU A 810 51.75 78.67 55.24
CA LEU A 810 51.21 78.95 53.92
C LEU A 810 51.95 78.17 52.81
N GLU A 811 53.27 78.07 52.87
CA GLU A 811 54.03 77.31 51.86
C GLU A 811 53.81 75.80 51.98
N ASN A 812 53.68 75.27 53.19
CA ASN A 812 53.26 73.87 53.42
C ASN A 812 51.87 73.58 52.83
N ASN A 813 50.89 74.48 53.04
CA ASN A 813 49.56 74.33 52.43
C ASN A 813 49.65 74.37 50.89
N ARG A 814 50.42 75.29 50.31
CA ARG A 814 50.64 75.35 48.86
C ARG A 814 51.31 74.08 48.30
N THR A 815 52.23 73.45 49.04
CA THR A 815 52.79 72.14 48.61
C THR A 815 51.74 71.05 48.62
N GLN A 816 50.89 70.98 49.65
CA GLN A 816 49.79 70.00 49.73
C GLN A 816 48.73 70.24 48.65
N GLU A 817 48.37 71.50 48.37
CA GLU A 817 47.47 71.85 47.25
C GLU A 817 48.05 71.37 45.92
N ARG A 818 49.34 71.60 45.65
CA ARG A 818 50.01 71.12 44.42
C ARG A 818 49.98 69.59 44.30
N GLU A 819 50.24 68.87 45.38
CA GLU A 819 50.18 67.40 45.41
C GLU A 819 48.76 66.89 45.15
N LEU A 820 47.75 67.51 45.77
CA LEU A 820 46.34 67.17 45.55
C LEU A 820 45.89 67.49 44.11
N PHE A 821 46.31 68.63 43.54
CA PHE A 821 46.05 68.94 42.13
C PHE A 821 46.72 67.94 41.19
N GLY A 822 47.98 67.56 41.45
CA GLY A 822 48.68 66.51 40.71
C GLY A 822 47.90 65.19 40.75
N ARG A 823 47.44 64.78 41.93
CA ARG A 823 46.64 63.56 42.09
C ARG A 823 45.27 63.64 41.39
N ILE A 824 44.63 64.81 41.40
CA ILE A 824 43.40 65.04 40.63
C ILE A 824 43.66 64.90 39.12
N THR A 825 44.76 65.45 38.60
CA THR A 825 45.11 65.31 37.18
C THR A 825 45.41 63.86 36.78
N GLU A 826 46.15 63.10 37.60
CA GLU A 826 46.37 61.66 37.38
C GLU A 826 45.07 60.87 37.29
N LEU A 827 44.13 61.12 38.22
CA LEU A 827 42.84 60.45 38.25
C LEU A 827 41.95 60.87 37.06
N GLN A 828 41.99 62.13 36.63
CA GLN A 828 41.30 62.61 35.44
C GLN A 828 41.85 61.97 34.16
N GLU A 829 43.17 61.82 34.05
CA GLU A 829 43.80 61.08 32.95
C GLU A 829 43.38 59.61 32.96
N GLU A 830 43.39 58.93 34.11
CA GLU A 830 42.99 57.52 34.16
C GLU A 830 41.51 57.31 33.84
N VAL A 831 40.62 58.18 34.32
CA VAL A 831 39.21 58.20 33.90
C VAL A 831 39.08 58.41 32.40
N SER A 832 39.91 59.27 31.79
CA SER A 832 39.91 59.51 30.34
C SER A 832 40.41 58.30 29.55
N ARG A 833 41.47 57.62 30.01
CA ARG A 833 41.97 56.37 29.42
C ARG A 833 40.91 55.26 29.50
N ARG A 834 40.22 55.12 30.64
CA ARG A 834 39.12 54.15 30.82
C ARG A 834 37.91 54.48 29.93
N LYS A 835 37.52 55.76 29.80
CA LYS A 835 36.47 56.21 28.86
C LYS A 835 36.81 55.87 27.41
N ASN A 836 38.05 56.12 26.99
CA ASN A 836 38.50 55.79 25.63
C ASN A 836 38.50 54.28 25.38
N HIS A 837 38.86 53.47 26.37
CA HIS A 837 38.79 52.01 26.26
C HIS A 837 37.34 51.50 26.19
N ILE A 838 36.42 52.06 26.98
CA ILE A 838 34.98 51.75 26.90
C ILE A 838 34.45 52.09 25.49
N ALA A 839 34.75 53.28 24.96
CA ALA A 839 34.35 53.68 23.61
C ALA A 839 34.91 52.76 22.50
N GLN A 840 36.11 52.20 22.68
CA GLN A 840 36.67 51.20 21.77
C GLN A 840 35.92 49.86 21.84
N LEU A 841 35.57 49.41 23.05
CA LEU A 841 34.76 48.21 23.25
C LEU A 841 33.34 48.38 22.69
N ASP A 842 32.70 49.54 22.90
CA ASP A 842 31.40 49.87 22.32
C ASP A 842 31.42 49.84 20.79
N HIS A 843 32.50 50.35 20.16
CA HIS A 843 32.69 50.29 18.72
C HIS A 843 32.90 48.84 18.21
N GLN A 844 33.64 48.02 18.95
CA GLN A 844 33.78 46.59 18.64
C GLN A 844 32.46 45.84 18.78
N ILE A 845 31.66 46.13 19.82
CA ILE A 845 30.32 45.58 19.99
C ILE A 845 29.40 46.01 18.84
N HIS A 846 29.49 47.27 18.38
CA HIS A 846 28.73 47.74 17.22
C HIS A 846 29.09 46.99 15.94
N THR A 847 30.37 46.87 15.60
CA THR A 847 30.81 46.17 14.38
C THR A 847 30.51 44.67 14.42
N LEU A 848 30.58 44.03 15.60
CA LEU A 848 30.12 42.65 15.77
C LEU A 848 28.60 42.52 15.60
N ASN A 849 27.80 43.44 16.12
CA ASN A 849 26.35 43.44 15.93
C ASN A 849 25.93 43.71 14.47
N GLU A 850 26.67 44.57 13.75
CA GLU A 850 26.48 44.77 12.31
C GLU A 850 26.79 43.49 11.54
N ASN A 851 27.90 42.80 11.83
CA ASN A 851 28.24 41.51 11.23
C ASN A 851 27.21 40.42 11.56
N ILE A 852 26.70 40.38 12.79
CA ILE A 852 25.60 39.47 13.16
C ILE A 852 24.34 39.81 12.34
N SER A 853 24.02 41.10 12.15
CA SER A 853 22.86 41.54 11.36
C SER A 853 22.99 41.16 9.88
N THR A 854 24.18 41.30 9.28
CA THR A 854 24.41 40.90 7.87
C THR A 854 24.32 39.39 7.71
N LEU A 855 24.99 38.61 8.56
CA LEU A 855 24.92 37.15 8.56
C LEU A 855 23.49 36.63 8.79
N THR A 856 22.73 37.28 9.67
CA THR A 856 21.30 36.93 9.89
C THR A 856 20.48 37.14 8.63
N LYS A 857 20.66 38.28 7.94
CA LYS A 857 19.98 38.57 6.67
C LYS A 857 20.37 37.61 5.55
N GLU A 858 21.64 37.24 5.45
CA GLU A 858 22.11 36.25 4.48
C GLU A 858 21.51 34.87 4.76
N LEU A 859 21.43 34.47 6.04
CA LEU A 859 20.85 33.20 6.46
C LEU A 859 19.32 33.17 6.24
N GLU A 860 18.62 34.29 6.44
CA GLU A 860 17.22 34.45 6.03
C GLU A 860 17.02 34.35 4.51
N LEU A 861 17.90 34.97 3.71
CA LEU A 861 17.84 34.91 2.25
C LEU A 861 18.10 33.47 1.76
N LYS A 862 19.09 32.77 2.32
CA LYS A 862 19.34 31.36 2.04
C LYS A 862 18.18 30.46 2.49
N GLY A 863 17.54 30.76 3.63
CA GLY A 863 16.31 30.10 4.04
C GLY A 863 15.16 30.28 3.03
N LYS A 864 14.99 31.51 2.50
CA LYS A 864 13.99 31.82 1.45
C LYS A 864 14.33 31.11 0.12
N GLU A 865 15.60 31.01 -0.27
CA GLU A 865 16.03 30.24 -1.45
C GLU A 865 15.75 28.73 -1.27
N VAL A 866 16.06 28.14 -0.12
CA VAL A 866 15.78 26.72 0.18
C VAL A 866 14.27 26.44 0.16
N LEU A 867 13.47 27.33 0.74
CA LEU A 867 12.00 27.21 0.69
C LEU A 867 11.47 27.33 -0.75
N LYS A 868 12.04 28.22 -1.57
CA LYS A 868 11.69 28.36 -2.98
C LYS A 868 12.02 27.08 -3.77
N ILE A 869 13.26 26.58 -3.68
CA ILE A 869 13.69 25.33 -4.34
C ILE A 869 12.81 24.15 -3.89
N ARG A 870 12.49 24.05 -2.60
CA ARG A 870 11.57 23.03 -2.07
C ARG A 870 10.15 23.17 -2.63
N SER A 871 9.66 24.40 -2.83
CA SER A 871 8.35 24.64 -3.43
C SER A 871 8.31 24.26 -4.93
N GLU A 872 9.38 24.57 -5.67
CA GLU A 872 9.54 24.24 -7.09
C GLU A 872 9.66 22.72 -7.30
N ALA A 873 10.48 22.04 -6.48
CA ALA A 873 10.58 20.58 -6.47
C ALA A 873 9.23 19.91 -6.14
N ASN A 874 8.53 20.37 -5.10
CA ASN A 874 7.19 19.87 -4.75
C ASN A 874 6.14 20.19 -5.82
N GLN A 875 6.34 21.20 -6.67
CA GLN A 875 5.47 21.50 -7.81
C GLN A 875 5.78 20.59 -9.00
N GLN A 876 7.06 20.29 -9.26
CA GLN A 876 7.48 19.32 -10.28
C GLN A 876 7.03 17.89 -9.94
N ILE A 877 7.17 17.46 -8.68
CA ILE A 877 6.69 16.16 -8.19
C ILE A 877 5.18 16.05 -8.45
N ARG A 878 4.38 17.03 -8.01
CA ARG A 878 2.92 17.05 -8.23
C ARG A 878 2.53 17.11 -9.72
N ALA A 879 3.33 17.75 -10.56
CA ALA A 879 3.11 17.75 -12.01
C ALA A 879 3.34 16.35 -12.60
N HIS A 880 4.44 15.68 -12.23
CA HIS A 880 4.74 14.32 -12.67
C HIS A 880 3.74 13.28 -12.13
N GLU A 881 3.32 13.40 -10.88
CA GLU A 881 2.23 12.58 -10.30
C GLU A 881 0.94 12.74 -11.12
N GLN A 882 0.53 13.98 -11.42
CA GLN A 882 -0.66 14.23 -12.24
C GLN A 882 -0.53 13.73 -13.68
N GLU A 883 0.66 13.80 -14.30
CA GLU A 883 0.90 13.22 -15.63
C GLU A 883 0.84 11.69 -15.61
N LEU A 884 1.37 11.07 -14.55
CA LEU A 884 1.35 9.62 -14.37
C LEU A 884 -0.08 9.11 -14.15
N THR A 885 -0.85 9.74 -13.26
CA THR A 885 -2.28 9.42 -13.05
C THR A 885 -3.06 9.58 -14.36
N LYS A 886 -2.84 10.66 -15.11
CA LYS A 886 -3.45 10.85 -16.44
C LYS A 886 -2.99 9.85 -17.50
N ARG A 887 -1.82 9.21 -17.36
CA ARG A 887 -1.43 8.09 -18.24
C ARG A 887 -2.19 6.83 -17.84
N HIS A 888 -2.17 6.44 -16.57
CA HIS A 888 -2.93 5.29 -16.09
C HIS A 888 -4.44 5.41 -16.36
N GLU A 889 -5.05 6.60 -16.21
CA GLU A 889 -6.45 6.84 -16.59
C GLU A 889 -6.71 6.61 -18.09
N ARG A 890 -5.78 7.02 -18.97
CA ARG A 890 -5.90 6.77 -20.41
C ARG A 890 -5.70 5.30 -20.74
N GLU A 891 -4.70 4.65 -20.15
CA GLU A 891 -4.42 3.22 -20.36
C GLU A 891 -5.60 2.36 -19.88
N LEU A 892 -6.21 2.67 -18.73
CA LEU A 892 -7.43 2.03 -18.24
C LEU A 892 -8.64 2.30 -19.16
N ALA A 893 -8.79 3.52 -19.67
CA ALA A 893 -9.86 3.85 -20.62
C ALA A 893 -9.67 3.14 -21.97
N GLU A 894 -8.45 3.02 -22.48
CA GLU A 894 -8.10 2.29 -23.69
C GLU A 894 -8.31 0.78 -23.49
N LEU A 895 -7.85 0.20 -22.38
CA LEU A 895 -8.04 -1.21 -22.05
C LEU A 895 -9.54 -1.54 -21.90
N SER A 896 -10.31 -0.67 -21.24
CA SER A 896 -11.78 -0.80 -21.14
C SER A 896 -12.48 -0.68 -22.50
N ALA A 897 -12.00 0.22 -23.37
CA ALA A 897 -12.52 0.35 -24.73
C ALA A 897 -12.16 -0.86 -25.62
N VAL A 898 -10.96 -1.44 -25.48
CA VAL A 898 -10.56 -2.69 -26.15
C VAL A 898 -11.43 -3.84 -25.65
N HIS A 899 -11.54 -4.03 -24.34
CA HIS A 899 -12.38 -5.08 -23.74
C HIS A 899 -13.85 -4.96 -24.16
N SER A 900 -14.37 -3.74 -24.26
CA SER A 900 -15.73 -3.48 -24.76
C SER A 900 -15.88 -3.89 -26.24
N ARG A 901 -14.89 -3.59 -27.10
CA ARG A 901 -14.89 -4.02 -28.51
C ARG A 901 -14.77 -5.54 -28.65
N GLU A 902 -13.89 -6.17 -27.87
CA GLU A 902 -13.73 -7.64 -27.85
C GLU A 902 -15.03 -8.32 -27.42
N THR A 903 -15.69 -7.81 -26.38
CA THR A 903 -17.01 -8.30 -25.93
C THR A 903 -18.07 -8.11 -27.03
N GLN A 904 -18.10 -6.95 -27.69
CA GLN A 904 -19.01 -6.68 -28.82
C GLN A 904 -18.77 -7.64 -30.00
N ASN A 905 -17.51 -7.94 -30.31
CA ASN A 905 -17.12 -8.89 -31.36
C ASN A 905 -17.54 -10.32 -31.00
N MET A 906 -17.25 -10.76 -29.76
CA MET A 906 -17.69 -12.07 -29.25
C MET A 906 -19.21 -12.23 -29.28
N LEU A 907 -19.97 -11.18 -28.95
CA LEU A 907 -21.44 -11.16 -29.09
C LEU A 907 -21.89 -11.23 -30.56
N SER A 908 -21.19 -10.53 -31.47
CA SER A 908 -21.46 -10.60 -32.91
C SER A 908 -21.23 -12.02 -33.46
N ASP A 909 -20.11 -12.65 -33.09
CA ASP A 909 -19.76 -13.99 -33.55
C ASP A 909 -20.63 -15.08 -32.92
N PHE A 910 -21.02 -14.91 -31.65
CA PHE A 910 -22.05 -15.74 -31.01
C PHE A 910 -23.39 -15.65 -31.76
N ASN A 911 -23.84 -14.44 -32.12
CA ASN A 911 -25.08 -14.25 -32.87
C ASN A 911 -25.01 -14.90 -34.26
N LYS A 912 -23.90 -14.73 -35.00
CA LYS A 912 -23.67 -15.43 -36.30
C LYS A 912 -23.70 -16.95 -36.13
N ALA A 913 -23.05 -17.48 -35.10
CA ALA A 913 -23.08 -18.91 -34.80
C ALA A 913 -24.49 -19.39 -34.46
N GLN A 914 -25.27 -18.58 -33.74
CA GLN A 914 -26.67 -18.86 -33.42
C GLN A 914 -27.58 -18.84 -34.67
N GLU A 915 -27.33 -17.93 -35.62
CA GLU A 915 -28.01 -17.91 -36.93
C GLU A 915 -27.68 -19.17 -37.75
N VAL A 916 -26.40 -19.52 -37.90
CA VAL A 916 -25.97 -20.76 -38.58
C VAL A 916 -26.56 -22.02 -37.92
N LEU A 917 -26.71 -22.03 -36.59
CA LEU A 917 -27.39 -23.11 -35.88
C LEU A 917 -28.90 -23.15 -36.17
N LYS A 918 -29.58 -21.99 -36.23
CA LYS A 918 -31.00 -21.91 -36.63
C LYS A 918 -31.20 -22.39 -38.07
N ASP A 919 -30.34 -21.98 -38.99
CA ASP A 919 -30.38 -22.41 -40.40
C ASP A 919 -30.12 -23.91 -40.55
N LYS A 920 -29.25 -24.48 -39.71
CA LYS A 920 -29.02 -25.92 -39.69
C LYS A 920 -30.19 -26.69 -39.07
N ILE A 921 -30.85 -26.14 -38.04
CA ILE A 921 -32.06 -26.72 -37.45
C ILE A 921 -33.21 -26.69 -38.46
N SER A 922 -33.43 -25.57 -39.16
CA SER A 922 -34.49 -25.46 -40.17
C SER A 922 -34.21 -26.36 -41.39
N ALA A 923 -32.96 -26.44 -41.86
CA ALA A 923 -32.57 -27.39 -42.90
C ALA A 923 -32.80 -28.86 -42.48
N LEU A 924 -32.47 -29.22 -41.24
CA LEU A 924 -32.74 -30.56 -40.69
C LEU A 924 -34.24 -30.83 -40.50
N GLN A 925 -35.04 -29.83 -40.13
CA GLN A 925 -36.50 -29.94 -40.05
C GLN A 925 -37.12 -30.17 -41.43
N ILE A 926 -36.72 -29.41 -42.45
CA ILE A 926 -37.16 -29.62 -43.85
C ILE A 926 -36.76 -31.02 -44.35
N LEU A 927 -35.55 -31.49 -44.02
CA LEU A 927 -35.10 -32.85 -44.35
C LEU A 927 -35.92 -33.92 -43.62
N LEU A 928 -36.20 -33.72 -42.34
CA LEU A 928 -37.02 -34.62 -41.52
C LEU A 928 -38.45 -34.70 -42.07
N GLU A 929 -39.11 -33.56 -42.29
CA GLU A 929 -40.44 -33.47 -42.90
C GLU A 929 -40.47 -34.15 -44.28
N GLY A 930 -39.47 -33.90 -45.13
CA GLY A 930 -39.34 -34.56 -46.43
C GLY A 930 -39.09 -36.08 -46.34
N THR A 931 -38.47 -36.58 -45.26
CA THR A 931 -38.37 -38.04 -45.01
C THR A 931 -39.64 -38.62 -44.41
N GLU A 932 -40.34 -37.89 -43.54
CA GLU A 932 -41.63 -38.28 -43.01
C GLU A 932 -42.70 -38.33 -44.10
N GLU A 933 -42.71 -37.37 -45.02
CA GLU A 933 -43.60 -37.37 -46.17
C GLU A 933 -43.34 -38.58 -47.09
N LYS A 934 -42.07 -38.88 -47.38
CA LYS A 934 -41.69 -40.11 -48.12
C LYS A 934 -42.08 -41.40 -47.38
N PHE A 935 -42.06 -41.40 -46.04
CA PHE A 935 -42.47 -42.53 -45.23
C PHE A 935 -44.01 -42.69 -45.20
N ARG A 936 -44.75 -41.59 -45.06
CA ARG A 936 -46.23 -41.56 -45.08
C ARG A 936 -46.79 -41.90 -46.47
N ASN A 937 -46.11 -41.45 -47.53
CA ASN A 937 -46.47 -41.71 -48.94
C ASN A 937 -45.76 -42.95 -49.52
N ARG A 938 -45.25 -43.85 -48.66
CA ARG A 938 -44.59 -45.08 -49.09
C ARG A 938 -45.59 -46.03 -49.73
N GLU A 939 -45.26 -46.55 -50.91
CA GLU A 939 -46.03 -47.59 -51.59
C GLU A 939 -46.10 -48.87 -50.72
N SER A 940 -47.28 -49.50 -50.69
CA SER A 940 -47.49 -50.80 -50.05
C SER A 940 -46.53 -51.84 -50.63
N ARG A 941 -46.06 -52.80 -49.82
CA ARG A 941 -45.08 -53.79 -50.30
C ARG A 941 -45.70 -54.67 -51.38
N PRO A 942 -44.90 -55.24 -52.30
CA PRO A 942 -45.40 -56.23 -53.26
C PRO A 942 -46.02 -57.43 -52.54
N GLU A 943 -45.49 -57.83 -51.39
CA GLU A 943 -46.08 -58.83 -50.50
C GLU A 943 -47.50 -58.44 -50.06
N ASP A 944 -47.69 -57.21 -49.57
CA ASP A 944 -48.99 -56.70 -49.12
C ASP A 944 -49.99 -56.61 -50.28
N LEU A 945 -49.54 -56.13 -51.45
CA LEU A 945 -50.35 -56.03 -52.67
C LEU A 945 -50.76 -57.41 -53.20
N GLN A 946 -49.86 -58.40 -53.13
CA GLN A 946 -50.15 -59.77 -53.53
C GLN A 946 -51.13 -60.43 -52.55
N ILE A 947 -50.95 -60.27 -51.23
CA ILE A 947 -51.90 -60.74 -50.23
C ILE A 947 -53.28 -60.08 -50.43
N ILE A 948 -53.32 -58.78 -50.76
CA ILE A 948 -54.58 -58.07 -51.07
C ILE A 948 -55.21 -58.61 -52.37
N ALA A 949 -54.43 -58.98 -53.38
CA ALA A 949 -54.93 -59.60 -54.60
C ALA A 949 -55.49 -61.01 -54.33
N GLU A 950 -54.72 -61.87 -53.67
CA GLU A 950 -55.15 -63.22 -53.27
C GLU A 950 -56.40 -63.19 -52.39
N LEU A 951 -56.50 -62.24 -51.45
CA LEU A 951 -57.71 -62.05 -50.64
C LEU A 951 -58.91 -61.54 -51.47
N LYS A 952 -58.70 -60.67 -52.46
CA LYS A 952 -59.76 -60.23 -53.38
C LYS A 952 -60.23 -61.38 -54.26
N ASP A 953 -59.32 -62.18 -54.77
CA ASP A 953 -59.62 -63.35 -55.59
C ASP A 953 -60.40 -64.39 -54.77
N MET A 954 -59.94 -64.73 -53.55
CA MET A 954 -60.68 -65.57 -52.61
C MET A 954 -62.06 -65.01 -52.25
N VAL A 955 -62.22 -63.69 -52.11
CA VAL A 955 -63.54 -63.07 -51.91
C VAL A 955 -64.41 -63.24 -53.16
N SER A 956 -63.87 -63.00 -54.35
CA SER A 956 -64.61 -63.17 -55.61
C SER A 956 -65.02 -64.63 -55.86
N GLU A 957 -64.17 -65.61 -55.52
CA GLU A 957 -64.48 -67.04 -55.57
C GLU A 957 -65.60 -67.37 -54.59
N ARG A 958 -65.52 -66.88 -53.35
CA ARG A 958 -66.58 -67.04 -52.33
C ARG A 958 -67.90 -66.42 -52.77
N GLU A 959 -67.87 -65.22 -53.36
CA GLU A 959 -69.05 -64.56 -53.93
C GLU A 959 -69.63 -65.37 -55.10
N SER A 960 -68.78 -65.91 -55.99
CA SER A 960 -69.22 -66.78 -57.09
C SER A 960 -69.85 -68.08 -56.59
N LEU A 961 -69.33 -68.66 -55.50
CA LEU A 961 -69.86 -69.87 -54.87
C LEU A 961 -71.18 -69.57 -54.16
N VAL A 962 -71.29 -68.44 -53.45
CA VAL A 962 -72.54 -67.97 -52.87
C VAL A 962 -73.58 -67.73 -53.96
N LYS A 963 -73.20 -67.15 -55.11
CA LYS A 963 -74.09 -66.95 -56.25
C LYS A 963 -74.59 -68.28 -56.81
N LYS A 964 -73.70 -69.27 -57.04
CA LYS A 964 -74.09 -70.63 -57.44
C LYS A 964 -75.05 -71.24 -56.42
N LEU A 965 -74.74 -71.20 -55.12
CA LEU A 965 -75.62 -71.73 -54.07
C LEU A 965 -76.98 -71.01 -53.98
N VAL A 966 -77.04 -69.72 -54.32
CA VAL A 966 -78.30 -68.97 -54.43
C VAL A 966 -79.08 -69.37 -55.67
N ASP A 967 -78.42 -69.56 -56.81
CA ASP A 967 -79.03 -70.02 -58.05
C ASP A 967 -79.50 -71.49 -57.94
N ASP A 968 -78.74 -72.37 -57.30
CA ASP A 968 -79.10 -73.75 -56.96
C ASP A 968 -80.27 -73.77 -55.96
N LYS A 969 -80.23 -72.95 -54.90
CA LYS A 969 -81.37 -72.78 -53.99
C LYS A 969 -82.61 -72.32 -54.76
N LYS A 970 -82.47 -71.39 -55.71
CA LYS A 970 -83.57 -70.89 -56.53
C LYS A 970 -84.08 -71.96 -57.49
N PHE A 971 -83.20 -72.78 -58.07
CA PHE A 971 -83.53 -73.96 -58.85
C PHE A 971 -84.31 -74.97 -58.02
N TYR A 972 -83.81 -75.39 -56.86
CA TYR A 972 -84.51 -76.32 -55.97
C TYR A 972 -85.82 -75.73 -55.42
N GLN A 973 -85.91 -74.41 -55.20
CA GLN A 973 -87.18 -73.76 -54.84
C GLN A 973 -88.17 -73.80 -56.01
N LEU A 974 -87.75 -73.54 -57.25
CA LEU A 974 -88.61 -73.71 -58.43
C LEU A 974 -88.96 -75.19 -58.66
N GLU A 975 -88.05 -76.13 -58.41
CA GLU A 975 -88.29 -77.56 -58.55
C GLU A 975 -89.26 -78.07 -57.47
N LEU A 976 -89.15 -77.57 -56.23
CA LEU A 976 -90.13 -77.78 -55.16
C LEU A 976 -91.48 -77.20 -55.53
N VAL A 977 -91.56 -75.95 -55.99
CA VAL A 977 -92.83 -75.33 -56.43
C VAL A 977 -93.42 -76.05 -57.66
N ASN A 978 -92.60 -76.55 -58.59
CA ASN A 978 -93.06 -77.34 -59.74
C ASN A 978 -93.48 -78.77 -59.34
N ARG A 979 -92.84 -79.39 -58.33
CA ARG A 979 -93.30 -80.65 -57.74
C ARG A 979 -94.57 -80.46 -56.92
N GLU A 980 -94.67 -79.39 -56.14
CA GLU A 980 -95.83 -79.05 -55.32
C GLU A 980 -97.04 -78.66 -56.19
N THR A 981 -96.85 -77.88 -57.25
CA THR A 981 -97.94 -77.58 -58.20
C THR A 981 -98.36 -78.79 -59.05
N ASN A 982 -97.47 -79.74 -59.34
CA ASN A 982 -97.88 -81.03 -59.92
C ASN A 982 -98.54 -81.96 -58.89
N PHE A 983 -98.05 -82.00 -57.65
CA PHE A 983 -98.63 -82.80 -56.57
C PHE A 983 -100.05 -82.31 -56.24
N ASN A 984 -100.25 -80.99 -56.10
CA ASN A 984 -101.56 -80.35 -55.92
C ASN A 984 -102.50 -80.51 -57.13
N LYS A 985 -101.98 -80.84 -58.33
CA LYS A 985 -102.80 -81.16 -59.52
C LYS A 985 -103.24 -82.62 -59.58
N VAL A 986 -102.44 -83.56 -59.04
CA VAL A 986 -102.69 -85.01 -59.11
C VAL A 986 -103.37 -85.52 -57.82
N PHE A 987 -103.10 -84.89 -56.69
CA PHE A 987 -103.70 -85.20 -55.40
C PHE A 987 -104.37 -83.95 -54.83
N ASN A 988 -105.70 -83.89 -54.93
CA ASN A 988 -106.56 -82.94 -54.21
C ASN A 988 -106.60 -83.28 -52.70
N ALA A 989 -105.43 -83.27 -52.07
CA ALA A 989 -105.26 -83.33 -50.64
C ALA A 989 -104.49 -82.07 -50.25
N SER A 990 -105.14 -81.20 -49.47
CA SER A 990 -104.49 -80.09 -48.77
C SER A 990 -104.31 -80.46 -47.29
N PRO A 991 -103.38 -81.39 -46.94
CA PRO A 991 -102.91 -81.47 -45.57
C PRO A 991 -102.10 -80.20 -45.29
N ASN A 992 -102.41 -79.54 -44.19
CA ASN A 992 -101.70 -78.37 -43.70
C ASN A 992 -100.29 -78.78 -43.22
N VAL A 993 -99.32 -78.89 -44.15
CA VAL A 993 -97.93 -79.22 -43.82
C VAL A 993 -97.25 -77.98 -43.27
N GLY A 994 -97.35 -77.81 -41.95
CA GLY A 994 -96.72 -76.70 -41.25
C GLY A 994 -95.20 -76.72 -41.45
N VAL A 995 -94.68 -75.71 -42.16
CA VAL A 995 -93.23 -75.42 -42.13
C VAL A 995 -92.89 -75.02 -40.70
N ILE A 996 -92.26 -75.94 -39.97
CA ILE A 996 -91.67 -75.70 -38.67
C ILE A 996 -90.65 -74.57 -38.83
N ASN A 997 -91.01 -73.38 -38.37
CA ASN A 997 -90.13 -72.21 -38.31
C ASN A 997 -89.35 -72.27 -36.98
N PRO A 998 -88.07 -72.67 -36.94
CA PRO A 998 -87.44 -73.09 -35.68
C PRO A 998 -87.01 -71.93 -34.77
N LEU A 999 -87.20 -70.66 -35.17
CA LEU A 999 -86.54 -69.50 -34.51
C LEU A 999 -87.44 -68.28 -34.27
N ILE A 1000 -88.66 -68.45 -33.74
CA ILE A 1000 -89.43 -67.33 -33.16
C ILE A 1000 -90.14 -67.73 -31.84
N LYS A 1001 -89.46 -67.56 -30.67
CA LYS A 1001 -89.89 -66.66 -29.56
C LYS A 1001 -89.13 -66.82 -28.21
N GLN A 1002 -88.57 -65.69 -27.78
CA GLN A 1002 -88.68 -65.06 -26.44
C GLN A 1002 -88.12 -65.70 -25.14
N LYS A 1003 -87.19 -64.90 -24.56
CA LYS A 1003 -87.11 -64.42 -23.15
C LYS A 1003 -86.40 -65.27 -22.07
N LYS A 1004 -85.25 -64.68 -21.64
CA LYS A 1004 -84.57 -64.79 -20.32
C LYS A 1004 -83.95 -66.19 -20.06
N LYS A 1005 -82.78 -66.33 -19.42
CA LYS A 1005 -82.09 -65.47 -18.42
C LYS A 1005 -80.58 -65.80 -18.37
N ASN A 1006 -79.75 -64.80 -18.07
CA ASN A 1006 -78.37 -64.87 -17.52
C ASN A 1006 -77.17 -65.46 -18.30
N GLU A 1007 -76.08 -64.71 -18.15
CA GLU A 1007 -74.67 -65.10 -17.95
C GLU A 1007 -73.73 -65.52 -19.10
N LYS A 1008 -72.84 -64.55 -19.39
CA LYS A 1008 -71.36 -64.62 -19.44
C LYS A 1008 -70.66 -65.06 -20.73
N THR A 1009 -69.64 -64.24 -21.04
CA THR A 1009 -68.44 -64.48 -21.87
C THR A 1009 -68.66 -64.80 -23.37
N ALA A 1010 -67.84 -64.30 -24.31
CA ALA A 1010 -66.88 -63.19 -24.31
C ALA A 1010 -66.53 -62.79 -25.76
N ALA A 1011 -65.92 -61.60 -25.92
CA ALA A 1011 -65.10 -61.17 -27.05
C ALA A 1011 -65.73 -60.91 -28.45
N SER A 1012 -65.87 -59.59 -28.73
CA SER A 1012 -65.39 -58.90 -29.93
C SER A 1012 -66.14 -59.02 -31.28
N ARG A 1013 -66.70 -57.88 -31.73
CA ARG A 1013 -66.27 -57.15 -32.96
C ARG A 1013 -66.99 -55.79 -33.13
N PHE A 1014 -66.22 -54.80 -33.60
CA PHE A 1014 -66.53 -53.60 -34.41
C PHE A 1014 -67.80 -52.74 -34.23
N SER A 1015 -67.56 -51.41 -34.30
CA SER A 1015 -68.37 -50.34 -34.95
C SER A 1015 -69.84 -50.14 -34.50
N SER A 1016 -70.38 -48.93 -34.33
CA SER A 1016 -70.02 -47.61 -34.87
C SER A 1016 -70.72 -46.49 -34.07
N SER A 1017 -70.25 -45.24 -34.24
CA SER A 1017 -71.00 -43.99 -34.53
C SER A 1017 -72.51 -43.90 -34.16
N PRO A 1018 -73.06 -42.71 -33.77
CA PRO A 1018 -72.86 -41.54 -34.64
C PRO A 1018 -73.01 -40.09 -34.09
N SER A 1019 -72.29 -39.19 -34.78
CA SER A 1019 -72.82 -37.98 -35.45
C SER A 1019 -73.10 -36.64 -34.75
N LEU A 1020 -72.64 -35.59 -35.48
CA LEU A 1020 -73.13 -34.20 -35.56
C LEU A 1020 -72.86 -33.36 -34.29
N ARG A 1021 -72.52 -32.06 -34.35
CA ARG A 1021 -72.35 -31.02 -35.39
C ARG A 1021 -71.64 -29.83 -34.66
N ALA A 1022 -71.12 -28.75 -35.22
CA ALA A 1022 -70.81 -28.24 -36.56
C ALA A 1022 -69.71 -27.15 -36.31
N LEU A 1023 -68.65 -27.06 -37.11
CA LEU A 1023 -68.51 -26.12 -38.24
C LEU A 1023 -67.98 -24.71 -37.86
N GLU A 1024 -66.86 -24.33 -38.50
CA GLU A 1024 -66.46 -22.97 -38.95
C GLU A 1024 -66.32 -21.79 -37.94
N ALA A 1025 -65.64 -20.68 -38.27
CA ALA A 1025 -64.43 -20.35 -39.05
C ALA A 1025 -64.37 -18.81 -39.21
N ALA A 1026 -63.16 -18.23 -39.32
CA ALA A 1026 -62.91 -16.81 -39.62
C ALA A 1026 -63.49 -15.78 -38.59
N GLY A 1027 -63.03 -14.54 -38.50
CA GLY A 1027 -61.92 -13.86 -39.18
C GLY A 1027 -61.71 -12.44 -38.62
N MET A 1028 -60.85 -11.67 -39.30
CA MET A 1028 -60.55 -10.22 -39.17
C MET A 1028 -61.69 -9.33 -38.59
N GLY A 1029 -61.45 -8.23 -37.84
CA GLY A 1029 -60.22 -7.53 -37.43
C GLY A 1029 -60.48 -6.02 -37.17
N VAL A 1030 -59.47 -5.28 -36.67
CA VAL A 1030 -59.30 -3.79 -36.71
C VAL A 1030 -60.26 -2.87 -35.92
N GLY A 1031 -59.71 -1.83 -35.26
CA GLY A 1031 -60.40 -0.67 -34.63
C GLY A 1031 -60.12 -0.53 -33.12
N VAL A 1032 -59.18 0.29 -32.60
CA VAL A 1032 -59.13 1.79 -32.52
C VAL A 1032 -60.45 2.34 -31.92
N VAL A 1033 -60.55 3.16 -30.85
CA VAL A 1033 -59.71 4.11 -30.05
C VAL A 1033 -60.07 3.89 -28.54
N GLY A 1034 -59.45 4.39 -27.47
CA GLY A 1034 -58.50 5.49 -27.22
C GLY A 1034 -58.53 5.89 -25.71
N SER A 1035 -57.47 6.58 -25.25
CA SER A 1035 -57.34 7.45 -24.05
C SER A 1035 -57.98 7.09 -22.69
N GLY A 1036 -57.15 7.08 -21.61
CA GLY A 1036 -57.67 7.19 -20.23
C GLY A 1036 -56.67 7.02 -19.08
N SER A 1037 -55.78 7.99 -18.87
CA SER A 1037 -55.10 8.37 -17.60
C SER A 1037 -55.11 7.42 -16.37
N GLY A 1038 -53.93 7.09 -15.83
CA GLY A 1038 -53.81 6.57 -14.46
C GLY A 1038 -52.37 6.42 -13.94
N GLN A 1039 -52.07 7.08 -12.80
CA GLN A 1039 -50.84 6.91 -11.99
C GLN A 1039 -51.17 7.36 -10.55
N PRO A 1040 -50.48 6.88 -9.50
CA PRO A 1040 -50.32 5.50 -9.00
C PRO A 1040 -51.10 5.31 -7.64
N PRO A 1041 -51.06 4.15 -6.92
CA PRO A 1041 -49.96 3.83 -5.97
C PRO A 1041 -49.69 2.31 -5.70
N GLN A 1042 -48.73 1.99 -4.81
CA GLN A 1042 -48.50 0.68 -4.14
C GLN A 1042 -48.77 0.81 -2.61
N PRO A 1043 -48.68 -0.24 -1.74
CA PRO A 1043 -48.99 -1.70 -1.81
C PRO A 1043 -50.12 -2.00 -0.75
N PRO A 1044 -50.16 -3.05 0.13
CA PRO A 1044 -49.77 -4.49 0.13
C PRO A 1044 -51.07 -5.37 0.15
N PRO A 1045 -51.31 -6.50 0.89
CA PRO A 1045 -50.48 -7.54 1.58
C PRO A 1045 -50.82 -9.04 1.24
N PRO A 1046 -50.12 -10.06 1.80
CA PRO A 1046 -50.46 -11.51 1.72
C PRO A 1046 -51.37 -11.96 2.91
N PRO A 1047 -51.79 -13.25 3.11
CA PRO A 1047 -51.44 -14.57 2.51
C PRO A 1047 -52.71 -15.30 1.93
N PRO A 1048 -52.96 -16.65 1.88
CA PRO A 1048 -52.24 -17.88 2.31
C PRO A 1048 -52.19 -19.03 1.23
N LEU A 1049 -52.49 -20.30 1.61
CA LEU A 1049 -52.31 -21.55 0.84
C LEU A 1049 -53.44 -22.60 1.10
N GLN A 1050 -53.41 -23.71 0.31
CA GLN A 1050 -53.92 -25.08 0.56
C GLN A 1050 -55.35 -25.48 0.07
N PRO A 1051 -55.68 -26.78 -0.10
CA PRO A 1051 -54.94 -27.86 -0.81
C PRO A 1051 -55.89 -28.87 -1.58
N SER A 1052 -55.40 -30.10 -1.82
CA SER A 1052 -56.07 -31.34 -2.31
C SER A 1052 -56.17 -31.52 -3.84
N ARG A 1053 -55.98 -32.72 -4.44
CA ARG A 1053 -56.31 -34.07 -3.93
C ARG A 1053 -55.39 -35.21 -4.49
N LEU A 1054 -55.24 -36.29 -3.71
CA LEU A 1054 -54.61 -37.61 -4.03
C LEU A 1054 -55.58 -38.49 -4.88
N GLU A 1055 -55.27 -39.67 -5.45
CA GLU A 1055 -54.44 -40.84 -5.06
C GLU A 1055 -53.99 -41.72 -6.26
N PRO A 1056 -52.89 -42.51 -6.15
CA PRO A 1056 -52.58 -43.65 -7.03
C PRO A 1056 -52.07 -44.94 -6.32
N ILE A 1057 -52.59 -46.13 -6.64
CA ILE A 1057 -52.20 -47.47 -6.08
C ILE A 1057 -52.52 -48.58 -7.13
N PRO A 1058 -51.84 -49.77 -7.25
CA PRO A 1058 -50.74 -50.37 -6.46
C PRO A 1058 -49.48 -50.91 -7.20
N ASN A 1059 -48.41 -51.10 -6.41
CA ASN A 1059 -47.39 -52.17 -6.45
C ASN A 1059 -46.25 -52.19 -7.50
N SER A 1060 -45.20 -51.39 -7.24
CA SER A 1060 -43.84 -51.92 -7.00
C SER A 1060 -43.04 -50.97 -6.09
N PRO A 1061 -42.00 -51.42 -5.36
CA PRO A 1061 -41.50 -50.68 -4.19
C PRO A 1061 -40.62 -49.46 -4.54
N LEU A 1062 -41.13 -48.27 -4.23
CA LEU A 1062 -40.53 -47.21 -3.39
C LEU A 1062 -38.97 -47.22 -3.30
N HIS A 1063 -38.23 -46.14 -3.61
CA HIS A 1063 -38.58 -44.70 -3.49
C HIS A 1063 -37.78 -43.78 -4.45
N HIS A 1064 -38.41 -42.62 -4.75
CA HIS A 1064 -37.86 -41.32 -5.20
C HIS A 1064 -37.54 -41.00 -6.68
N LEU A 1065 -38.54 -40.38 -7.32
CA LEU A 1065 -38.41 -39.24 -8.26
C LEU A 1065 -38.16 -37.93 -7.44
N GLU A 1066 -37.88 -36.71 -7.96
CA GLU A 1066 -38.26 -36.03 -9.21
C GLU A 1066 -37.18 -35.06 -9.77
N LEU A 1067 -37.45 -34.46 -10.94
CA LEU A 1067 -36.59 -33.55 -11.70
C LEU A 1067 -37.06 -32.08 -11.65
N ASN A 1068 -36.10 -31.15 -11.76
CA ASN A 1068 -36.23 -29.78 -12.33
C ASN A 1068 -37.07 -28.72 -11.59
N SER A 1069 -36.76 -27.41 -11.67
CA SER A 1069 -35.62 -26.68 -12.27
C SER A 1069 -35.53 -25.22 -11.76
N ASN A 1070 -34.31 -24.65 -11.78
CA ASN A 1070 -33.88 -23.21 -11.71
C ASN A 1070 -32.55 -23.16 -10.92
N LYS A 1071 -31.39 -22.64 -11.37
CA LYS A 1071 -30.83 -21.96 -12.58
C LYS A 1071 -29.28 -22.14 -12.49
N PRO A 1072 -28.44 -21.57 -13.38
CA PRO A 1072 -28.45 -21.55 -14.85
C PRO A 1072 -27.28 -22.37 -15.44
N LEU A 1073 -27.25 -22.57 -16.77
CA LEU A 1073 -26.16 -23.28 -17.46
C LEU A 1073 -24.93 -22.37 -17.71
N PRO A 1074 -23.69 -22.82 -17.45
CA PRO A 1074 -22.47 -22.20 -17.98
C PRO A 1074 -22.18 -22.64 -19.44
N PRO A 1075 -21.42 -21.84 -20.22
CA PRO A 1075 -21.25 -22.03 -21.67
C PRO A 1075 -20.22 -23.11 -22.06
N PRO A 1076 -20.28 -23.65 -23.29
CA PRO A 1076 -19.27 -24.56 -23.82
C PRO A 1076 -17.98 -23.81 -24.19
N THR A 1077 -16.84 -24.25 -23.65
CA THR A 1077 -15.50 -23.79 -24.06
C THR A 1077 -14.93 -24.64 -25.21
N PRO A 1078 -14.22 -24.02 -26.18
CA PRO A 1078 -13.74 -24.67 -27.41
C PRO A 1078 -12.43 -25.46 -27.23
N PRO A 1079 -12.02 -26.29 -28.22
CA PRO A 1079 -10.74 -27.00 -28.20
C PRO A 1079 -9.53 -26.05 -28.20
N THR A 1080 -8.52 -26.42 -27.41
CA THR A 1080 -7.26 -25.68 -27.27
C THR A 1080 -6.21 -26.19 -28.24
N GLU A 1081 -5.83 -25.37 -29.22
CA GLU A 1081 -4.44 -25.12 -29.64
C GLU A 1081 -4.42 -24.07 -30.77
N PRO A 1082 -3.31 -23.33 -30.98
CA PRO A 1082 -2.53 -22.56 -30.00
C PRO A 1082 -2.68 -21.04 -30.26
N LYS A 1083 -1.86 -20.18 -29.63
CA LYS A 1083 -1.71 -18.74 -29.97
C LYS A 1083 -0.52 -18.50 -30.91
N LYS A 1084 -0.72 -17.63 -31.92
CA LYS A 1084 -0.16 -16.26 -32.08
C LYS A 1084 -0.44 -15.81 -33.53
N PHE A 1085 -0.99 -14.62 -33.78
CA PHE A 1085 -0.15 -13.42 -33.75
C PHE A 1085 -0.76 -12.11 -33.26
N MET A 1086 0.15 -11.14 -33.08
CA MET A 1086 -0.12 -9.74 -32.78
C MET A 1086 -0.52 -8.95 -34.03
N ARG A 1087 -1.25 -7.86 -33.79
CA ARG A 1087 -0.70 -6.55 -34.17
C ARG A 1087 -0.87 -5.59 -33.00
#